data_AF-A0A2N4SEK4-F1
#
_entry.id   AF-A0A2N4SEK4-F1
#
_cell.length_a   1.000
_cell.length_b   1.000
_cell.length_c   1.000
_cell.angle_alpha   90.00
_cell.angle_beta   90.00
_cell.angle_gamma   90.00
#
_symmetry.space_group_name_H-M   'P 1'
#
loop_
_entity.id
_entity.type
_entity.pdbx_description
1 polymer ?
#
loop_
_entity_poly.entity_id
_entity_poly.type
_entity_poly.pdbx_seq_one_letter_code
_entity_poly.pdbx_strand_id
1 'polypeptide(L)'
;MSPAPVRFHSIMLRAGADAFADNHRAYCARWGYTHRLHAIGTPHNSARTLLLYKYSVVSAALADAPDGTLLVFADDDAAFLALLPAPAVIGDAAHWIAENEHHHRPEGSCFMLRAGPEATALVASVLDRLRVAPDAGTDRWAHRELEGLTAHPHHQLIDGRHYPNLLFARFGHYLPEVSAFVLSFNPAVHVDVQDWRVRGIFVAYLNTVLARDGQLYDDLPTAPTGQPDYEVRNAGRPVALLTSYTPNIAAYAHLGERNIAAYADHHGYTHHVYRDLPADLRGRVAGNWIKPRLLLKHLAEHEQVAWVDADILIHDHTRPIASLLRGRPVALARDVSDCAFNSGFMVFSNTPACIAYLERVQALIDDVADKSGIYLSGGDQSFFVAAWREAGGEAAMPLSDGVSFNSHPALHDADSFMLHYMGYPDRFRALVMRHDAQQIERGAHGTDDTKAPVPFRPARPKQRLHFTHLHGIPDVDQFDDIVESYRLAAEALGYETSFTPHQLDPEVVNIVFFAWRTNWQWFDKLHPHCIIVNFEHLTPGNFCFSEAYQATLRNCYLWEYSLANFQKNVELGFTASDHVPLAYQRGAGAEPAAETVLPDAQQDIDVVFFGATTPRRVQVLEALIARGVRAVLPMPRPWRNAERDAHLRRAKVVINMHQLDNSRIVEIPRLTVLLRNRKAVVCELYPDSDLDPSLRDAVEGAPWEGLVDATLRLLANPARRAELERVGYERLTARAQTHWLGPALDRYFQWQAQQPGTWSEAAQAQRFRVAVVIAAAHTATQPLPSLVAQEQCELAVIRVTSAARVGEMAAHPDDTLILLPGKFSRASARDAAIRQADADYLVFWDEGDTASPDRLHRQAAFLAAHSEIDIVGSWLEEGTGEAMQLHRAPELDHEIRAEFLGTDRVLRARTCMYRREFLVRHHLRHDEAFDGDLEAQYFLHRCATAGARLAAIAAPLCRRVVSMPSDDEALAASDAAVRSQHALLRGYFPSLAAHEHEQLAQMRAAYWPPDAAFAASALALMAQVAAGPALSPDLERATLARVLRREAVRLILRYRMAGLIDAAWLAQRMDTPEVAYFLAPARDQLIGKI
;
A
#
# COMPACT_ATOMS: atom_id res chain seq x y z
N MET A 1 2.63 48.30 -34.02
CA MET A 1 3.47 47.32 -33.30
C MET A 1 2.59 46.10 -33.05
N SER A 2 3.01 44.90 -33.45
CA SER A 2 2.30 43.67 -33.03
C SER A 2 2.30 43.62 -31.50
N PRO A 3 1.20 43.22 -30.84
CA PRO A 3 1.20 43.03 -29.40
C PRO A 3 2.33 42.06 -29.03
N ALA A 4 3.11 42.41 -28.00
CA ALA A 4 4.19 41.56 -27.51
C ALA A 4 3.65 40.17 -27.17
N PRO A 5 4.37 39.07 -27.49
CA PRO A 5 3.89 37.72 -27.22
C PRO A 5 3.72 37.50 -25.71
N VAL A 6 2.68 36.78 -25.32
CA VAL A 6 2.42 36.37 -23.92
C VAL A 6 2.84 34.91 -23.76
N ARG A 7 3.67 34.62 -22.75
CA ARG A 7 4.03 33.25 -22.35
C ARG A 7 3.50 32.96 -20.95
N PHE A 8 2.75 31.89 -20.82
CA PHE A 8 2.22 31.41 -19.56
C PHE A 8 3.02 30.20 -19.09
N HIS A 9 3.45 30.22 -17.84
CA HIS A 9 4.22 29.18 -17.21
C HIS A 9 3.46 28.63 -16.00
N SER A 10 2.98 27.40 -16.10
CA SER A 10 2.53 26.67 -14.91
C SER A 10 3.75 26.12 -14.20
N ILE A 11 3.97 26.50 -12.94
CA ILE A 11 5.15 26.18 -12.16
C ILE A 11 4.81 25.38 -10.91
N MET A 12 5.76 24.67 -10.32
CA MET A 12 5.56 23.88 -9.10
C MET A 12 4.40 22.88 -9.16
N LEU A 13 4.03 22.38 -10.35
CA LEU A 13 2.93 21.43 -10.48
C LEU A 13 3.30 20.11 -9.78
N ARG A 14 2.56 19.76 -8.72
CA ARG A 14 2.66 18.48 -8.00
C ARG A 14 1.89 17.38 -8.73
N ALA A 15 2.23 16.12 -8.44
CA ALA A 15 1.44 14.99 -8.90
C ALA A 15 -0.02 15.12 -8.42
N GLY A 16 -0.99 14.95 -9.33
CA GLY A 16 -2.42 15.12 -9.05
C GLY A 16 -2.99 16.53 -9.24
N ALA A 17 -2.22 17.49 -9.77
CA ALA A 17 -2.67 18.85 -10.06
C ALA A 17 -3.27 19.04 -11.48
N ASP A 18 -3.79 17.98 -12.11
CA ASP A 18 -4.25 18.00 -13.50
C ASP A 18 -5.35 19.03 -13.75
N ALA A 19 -6.29 19.17 -12.82
CA ALA A 19 -7.37 20.17 -12.91
C ALA A 19 -6.83 21.60 -12.99
N PHE A 20 -5.76 21.92 -12.26
CA PHE A 20 -5.11 23.23 -12.33
C PHE A 20 -4.39 23.42 -13.66
N ALA A 21 -3.67 22.39 -14.14
CA ALA A 21 -3.02 22.43 -15.44
C ALA A 21 -4.04 22.62 -16.59
N ASP A 22 -5.20 21.98 -16.50
CA ASP A 22 -6.31 22.12 -17.45
C ASP A 22 -6.93 23.52 -17.40
N ASN A 23 -7.10 24.08 -16.20
CA ASN A 23 -7.57 25.45 -16.02
C ASN A 23 -6.61 26.46 -16.68
N HIS A 24 -5.31 26.31 -16.42
CA HIS A 24 -4.25 27.11 -17.04
C HIS A 24 -4.25 26.96 -18.56
N ARG A 25 -4.42 25.73 -19.07
CA ARG A 25 -4.46 25.46 -20.50
C ARG A 25 -5.67 26.10 -21.17
N ALA A 26 -6.84 26.04 -20.53
CA ALA A 26 -8.08 26.68 -21.01
C ALA A 26 -7.92 28.21 -21.06
N TYR A 27 -7.34 28.82 -20.02
CA TYR A 27 -7.03 30.24 -20.00
C TYR A 27 -6.06 30.64 -21.13
N CYS A 28 -4.99 29.86 -21.35
CA CYS A 28 -4.06 30.08 -22.46
C CYS A 28 -4.74 29.94 -23.82
N ALA A 29 -5.54 28.90 -24.01
CA ALA A 29 -6.24 28.62 -25.26
C ALA A 29 -7.23 29.74 -25.61
N ARG A 30 -7.94 30.29 -24.62
CA ARG A 30 -8.90 31.40 -24.79
C ARG A 30 -8.26 32.64 -25.41
N TRP A 31 -7.00 32.92 -25.09
CA TRP A 31 -6.31 34.14 -25.50
C TRP A 31 -5.12 33.91 -26.45
N GLY A 32 -4.86 32.67 -26.85
CA GLY A 32 -3.74 32.33 -27.74
C GLY A 32 -2.36 32.49 -27.10
N TYR A 33 -2.25 32.30 -25.77
CA TYR A 33 -0.97 32.40 -25.07
C TYR A 33 -0.12 31.14 -25.26
N THR A 34 1.20 31.30 -25.30
CA THR A 34 2.11 30.15 -25.32
C THR A 34 2.18 29.54 -23.94
N HIS A 35 1.72 28.30 -23.78
CA HIS A 35 1.70 27.60 -22.49
C HIS A 35 2.93 26.70 -22.31
N ARG A 36 3.60 26.79 -21.16
CA ARG A 36 4.67 25.87 -20.74
C ARG A 36 4.39 25.31 -19.35
N LEU A 37 4.67 24.03 -19.16
CA LEU A 37 4.50 23.32 -17.90
C LEU A 37 5.85 23.01 -17.27
N HIS A 38 5.99 23.29 -15.98
CA HIS A 38 7.17 22.97 -15.17
C HIS A 38 6.73 22.13 -13.97
N ALA A 39 6.78 20.81 -14.13
CA ALA A 39 6.50 19.85 -13.08
C ALA A 39 7.71 19.68 -12.16
N ILE A 40 7.46 19.62 -10.84
CA ILE A 40 8.50 19.39 -9.85
C ILE A 40 8.61 17.89 -9.52
N GLY A 41 9.79 17.31 -9.68
CA GLY A 41 10.01 15.87 -9.46
C GLY A 41 10.04 15.46 -7.98
N THR A 42 10.20 16.40 -7.04
CA THR A 42 10.32 16.15 -5.59
C THR A 42 9.54 17.19 -4.79
N PRO A 43 8.19 17.11 -4.75
CA PRO A 43 7.34 18.12 -4.15
C PRO A 43 7.38 18.17 -2.60
N HIS A 44 8.03 17.20 -1.97
CA HIS A 44 8.14 17.05 -0.50
C HIS A 44 9.41 17.67 0.09
N ASN A 45 10.14 18.51 -0.65
CA ASN A 45 11.29 19.25 -0.11
C ASN A 45 10.86 20.35 0.88
N SER A 46 11.84 20.91 1.61
CA SER A 46 11.58 22.04 2.51
C SER A 46 10.95 23.23 1.76
N ALA A 47 10.15 24.04 2.45
CA ALA A 47 9.49 25.20 1.88
C ALA A 47 10.48 26.14 1.16
N ARG A 48 11.65 26.39 1.78
CA ARG A 48 12.73 27.17 1.16
C ARG A 48 13.25 26.57 -0.13
N THR A 49 13.47 25.25 -0.16
CA THR A 49 13.96 24.55 -1.36
C THR A 49 12.93 24.65 -2.50
N LEU A 50 11.65 24.49 -2.18
CA LEU A 50 10.56 24.63 -3.15
C LEU A 50 10.47 26.06 -3.71
N LEU A 51 10.61 27.08 -2.86
CA LEU A 51 10.63 28.48 -3.30
C LEU A 51 11.88 28.80 -4.13
N LEU A 52 13.06 28.29 -3.75
CA LEU A 52 14.28 28.43 -4.55
C LEU A 52 14.11 27.84 -5.94
N TYR A 53 13.51 26.66 -6.05
CA TYR A 53 13.15 26.07 -7.34
C TYR A 53 12.18 26.97 -8.12
N LYS A 54 11.08 27.42 -7.48
CA LYS A 54 10.07 28.29 -8.08
C LYS A 54 10.70 29.51 -8.76
N TYR A 55 11.48 30.29 -8.00
CA TYR A 55 12.07 31.53 -8.51
C TYR A 55 13.27 31.28 -9.43
N SER A 56 13.93 30.11 -9.36
CA SER A 56 14.94 29.71 -10.35
C SER A 56 14.30 29.42 -11.71
N VAL A 57 13.13 28.78 -11.75
CA VAL A 57 12.36 28.57 -12.98
C VAL A 57 11.89 29.90 -13.56
N VAL A 58 11.45 30.82 -12.72
CA VAL A 58 11.07 32.19 -13.13
C VAL A 58 12.26 32.92 -13.73
N SER A 59 13.44 32.85 -13.08
CA SER A 59 14.69 33.44 -13.57
C SER A 59 15.09 32.87 -14.94
N ALA A 60 15.02 31.55 -15.11
CA ALA A 60 15.29 30.90 -16.40
C ALA A 60 14.29 31.32 -17.49
N ALA A 61 13.01 31.47 -17.15
CA ALA A 61 11.99 31.93 -18.10
C ALA A 61 12.18 33.39 -18.52
N LEU A 62 12.63 34.26 -17.61
CA LEU A 62 13.01 35.65 -17.94
C LEU A 62 14.20 35.70 -18.89
N ALA A 63 15.22 34.87 -18.67
CA ALA A 63 16.41 34.81 -19.52
C ALA A 63 16.11 34.28 -20.95
N ASP A 64 15.11 33.41 -21.10
CA ASP A 64 14.67 32.84 -22.39
C ASP A 64 13.69 33.74 -23.17
N ALA A 65 13.18 34.81 -22.55
CA ALA A 65 12.16 35.68 -23.13
C ALA A 65 12.77 36.95 -23.74
N PRO A 66 12.39 37.36 -24.96
CA PRO A 66 12.74 38.66 -25.50
C PRO A 66 12.26 39.81 -24.62
N ASP A 67 13.01 40.91 -24.57
CA ASP A 67 12.61 42.12 -23.83
C ASP A 67 11.19 42.58 -24.19
N GLY A 68 10.41 42.92 -23.17
CA GLY A 68 9.02 43.33 -23.29
C GLY A 68 8.00 42.20 -23.41
N THR A 69 8.41 40.92 -23.50
CA THR A 69 7.51 39.76 -23.45
C THR A 69 6.77 39.72 -22.11
N LEU A 70 5.45 39.51 -22.13
CA LEU A 70 4.67 39.34 -20.90
C LEU A 70 4.73 37.87 -20.47
N LEU A 71 5.25 37.62 -19.27
CA LEU A 71 5.31 36.31 -18.64
C LEU A 71 4.25 36.24 -17.53
N VAL A 72 3.41 35.21 -17.57
CA VAL A 72 2.43 34.89 -16.53
C VAL A 72 2.88 33.61 -15.85
N PHE A 73 2.91 33.61 -14.52
CA PHE A 73 3.29 32.45 -13.71
C PHE A 73 2.14 32.09 -12.78
N ALA A 74 1.76 30.82 -12.75
CA ALA A 74 0.79 30.29 -11.80
C ALA A 74 1.24 28.91 -11.30
N ASP A 75 1.14 28.65 -10.00
CA ASP A 75 1.36 27.32 -9.44
C ASP A 75 0.06 26.52 -9.27
N ASP A 76 0.16 25.31 -8.72
CA ASP A 76 -1.00 24.45 -8.50
C ASP A 76 -1.93 24.93 -7.37
N ASP A 77 -1.71 26.11 -6.80
CA ASP A 77 -2.59 26.74 -5.81
C ASP A 77 -3.37 27.94 -6.39
N ALA A 78 -3.29 28.21 -7.71
CA ALA A 78 -4.03 29.28 -8.37
C ALA A 78 -4.90 28.76 -9.53
N ALA A 79 -6.18 29.15 -9.58
CA ALA A 79 -7.06 28.85 -10.72
C ALA A 79 -7.75 30.12 -11.23
N PHE A 80 -7.93 30.24 -12.54
CA PHE A 80 -8.58 31.37 -13.20
C PHE A 80 -10.09 31.17 -13.23
N LEU A 81 -10.82 32.16 -12.70
CA LEU A 81 -12.29 32.18 -12.67
C LEU A 81 -12.81 33.12 -13.76
N ALA A 82 -12.47 34.40 -13.72
CA ALA A 82 -12.71 35.31 -14.83
C ALA A 82 -11.53 35.26 -15.80
N LEU A 83 -11.77 34.79 -17.02
CA LEU A 83 -10.74 34.64 -18.05
C LEU A 83 -10.40 35.99 -18.70
N LEU A 84 -9.98 37.00 -17.92
CA LEU A 84 -9.57 38.32 -18.40
C LEU A 84 -8.25 38.26 -19.18
N PRO A 85 -8.01 39.06 -20.23
CA PRO A 85 -6.75 39.03 -20.93
C PRO A 85 -5.62 39.59 -20.05
N ALA A 86 -4.53 38.84 -19.85
CA ALA A 86 -3.38 39.23 -19.03
C ALA A 86 -2.86 40.66 -19.33
N PRO A 87 -2.74 41.12 -20.60
CA PRO A 87 -2.35 42.50 -20.89
C PRO A 87 -3.27 43.58 -20.31
N ALA A 88 -4.58 43.30 -20.18
CA ALA A 88 -5.53 44.24 -19.56
C ALA A 88 -5.39 44.28 -18.04
N VAL A 89 -5.01 43.15 -17.41
CA VAL A 89 -4.82 43.05 -15.96
C VAL A 89 -3.56 43.79 -15.49
N ILE A 90 -2.43 43.58 -16.17
CA ILE A 90 -1.15 44.23 -15.83
C ILE A 90 -1.06 45.68 -16.33
N GLY A 91 -1.73 46.01 -17.44
CA GLY A 91 -1.60 47.30 -18.11
C GLY A 91 -0.15 47.60 -18.54
N ASP A 92 0.30 48.81 -18.24
CA ASP A 92 1.67 49.28 -18.55
C ASP A 92 2.69 48.99 -17.43
N ALA A 93 2.28 48.29 -16.36
CA ALA A 93 3.17 47.99 -15.23
C ALA A 93 4.26 46.96 -15.60
N ALA A 94 5.40 47.04 -14.91
CA ALA A 94 6.51 46.10 -15.08
C ALA A 94 6.22 44.73 -14.45
N HIS A 95 5.46 44.70 -13.36
CA HIS A 95 4.98 43.49 -12.70
C HIS A 95 3.54 43.66 -12.21
N TRP A 96 2.86 42.53 -12.03
CA TRP A 96 1.56 42.49 -11.34
C TRP A 96 1.52 41.28 -10.41
N ILE A 97 1.05 41.50 -9.19
CA ILE A 97 0.81 40.47 -8.19
C ILE A 97 -0.33 40.95 -7.30
N ALA A 98 -1.25 40.06 -6.91
CA ALA A 98 -2.34 40.42 -6.03
C ALA A 98 -1.89 40.45 -4.56
N GLU A 99 -2.52 41.28 -3.75
CA GLU A 99 -2.39 41.22 -2.30
C GLU A 99 -3.25 40.08 -1.73
N ASN A 100 -2.71 39.34 -0.76
CA ASN A 100 -3.47 38.39 0.05
C ASN A 100 -4.26 39.13 1.13
N GLU A 101 -5.58 38.92 1.16
CA GLU A 101 -6.49 39.63 2.07
C GLU A 101 -6.30 39.30 3.56
N HIS A 102 -5.67 38.17 3.91
CA HIS A 102 -5.54 37.72 5.29
C HIS A 102 -4.33 38.34 5.97
N HIS A 103 -3.19 38.35 5.28
CA HIS A 103 -1.93 38.84 5.83
C HIS A 103 -1.39 40.10 5.14
N HIS A 104 -2.10 40.66 4.16
CA HIS A 104 -1.74 41.89 3.44
C HIS A 104 -0.32 41.87 2.84
N ARG A 105 0.14 40.71 2.36
CA ARG A 105 1.40 40.54 1.62
C ARG A 105 1.10 40.07 0.18
N PRO A 106 2.06 40.18 -0.76
CA PRO A 106 1.84 39.65 -2.11
C PRO A 106 1.53 38.15 -2.11
N GLU A 107 0.56 37.74 -2.92
CA GLU A 107 0.14 36.35 -3.11
C GLU A 107 0.96 35.71 -4.24
N GLY A 108 1.90 34.84 -3.88
CA GLY A 108 2.87 34.28 -4.83
C GLY A 108 2.32 33.18 -5.73
N SER A 109 1.10 32.68 -5.52
CA SER A 109 0.53 31.59 -6.33
C SER A 109 0.24 31.98 -7.78
N CYS A 110 -0.02 33.27 -8.07
CA CYS A 110 -0.13 33.80 -9.44
C CYS A 110 0.40 35.22 -9.57
N PHE A 111 1.28 35.46 -10.55
CA PHE A 111 1.86 36.79 -10.81
C PHE A 111 2.31 36.94 -12.26
N MET A 112 2.59 38.18 -12.66
CA MET A 112 3.00 38.54 -14.01
C MET A 112 4.24 39.43 -14.00
N LEU A 113 5.11 39.26 -14.99
CA LEU A 113 6.34 40.03 -15.17
C LEU A 113 6.50 40.41 -16.65
N ARG A 114 6.92 41.65 -16.93
CA ARG A 114 7.46 42.02 -18.25
C ARG A 114 8.95 41.72 -18.29
N ALA A 115 9.37 40.88 -19.23
CA ALA A 115 10.77 40.54 -19.41
C ALA A 115 11.62 41.80 -19.67
N GLY A 116 12.72 41.94 -18.94
CA GLY A 116 13.62 43.07 -19.01
C GLY A 116 14.45 43.23 -17.73
N PRO A 117 15.34 44.23 -17.65
CA PRO A 117 16.28 44.39 -16.54
C PRO A 117 15.61 44.50 -15.16
N GLU A 118 14.46 45.16 -15.08
CA GLU A 118 13.72 45.38 -13.82
C GLU A 118 13.18 44.06 -13.24
N ALA A 119 12.52 43.23 -14.05
CA ALA A 119 12.02 41.93 -13.63
C ALA A 119 13.16 40.98 -13.23
N THR A 120 14.28 41.00 -13.96
CA THR A 120 15.47 40.21 -13.63
C THR A 120 16.06 40.62 -12.28
N ALA A 121 16.18 41.92 -12.01
CA ALA A 121 16.66 42.43 -10.72
C ALA A 121 15.72 42.06 -9.56
N LEU A 122 14.41 42.13 -9.78
CA LEU A 122 13.38 41.75 -8.81
C LEU A 122 13.53 40.28 -8.40
N VAL A 123 13.61 39.36 -9.37
CA VAL A 123 13.71 37.92 -9.09
C VAL A 123 15.06 37.56 -8.46
N ALA A 124 16.15 38.20 -8.87
CA ALA A 124 17.46 38.03 -8.24
C ALA A 124 17.43 38.42 -6.74
N SER A 125 16.76 39.53 -6.40
CA SER A 125 16.59 39.95 -5.00
C SER A 125 15.81 38.92 -4.17
N VAL A 126 14.76 38.32 -4.73
CA VAL A 126 14.00 37.24 -4.06
C VAL A 126 14.89 36.02 -3.81
N LEU A 127 15.67 35.59 -4.81
CA LEU A 127 16.60 34.47 -4.66
C LEU A 127 17.67 34.74 -3.61
N ASP A 128 18.21 35.96 -3.53
CA ASP A 128 19.18 36.34 -2.50
C ASP A 128 18.60 36.32 -1.08
N ARG A 129 17.35 36.77 -0.91
CA ARG A 129 16.63 36.65 0.37
C ARG A 129 16.45 35.19 0.78
N LEU A 130 16.01 34.34 -0.15
CA LEU A 130 15.82 32.91 0.09
C LEU A 130 17.15 32.18 0.37
N ARG A 131 18.25 32.61 -0.24
CA ARG A 131 19.57 32.01 -0.05
C ARG A 131 20.03 32.04 1.41
N VAL A 132 19.68 33.09 2.16
CA VAL A 132 20.08 33.25 3.57
C VAL A 132 18.95 33.00 4.58
N ALA A 133 17.73 32.74 4.12
CA ALA A 133 16.59 32.44 5.00
C ALA A 133 16.76 31.08 5.71
N PRO A 134 16.42 30.98 7.00
CA PRO A 134 16.39 29.69 7.71
C PRO A 134 15.17 28.86 7.30
N ASP A 135 15.33 27.54 7.15
CA ASP A 135 14.22 26.63 6.82
C ASP A 135 13.08 26.70 7.85
N ALA A 136 13.39 26.72 9.15
CA ALA A 136 12.40 26.75 10.24
C ALA A 136 11.52 28.02 10.28
N GLY A 137 11.91 29.10 9.59
CA GLY A 137 11.15 30.35 9.50
C GLY A 137 10.58 30.63 8.10
N THR A 138 10.82 29.73 7.15
CA THR A 138 10.35 29.89 5.77
C THR A 138 9.03 29.16 5.59
N ASP A 139 8.01 29.90 5.16
CA ASP A 139 6.69 29.37 4.86
C ASP A 139 6.29 29.83 3.46
N ARG A 140 6.02 28.85 2.59
CA ARG A 140 5.63 29.08 1.19
C ARG A 140 4.28 29.79 1.05
N TRP A 141 3.46 29.78 2.09
CA TRP A 141 2.11 30.36 2.09
C TRP A 141 2.07 31.78 2.64
N ALA A 142 3.00 32.10 3.53
CA ALA A 142 3.12 33.46 4.08
C ALA A 142 3.78 34.45 3.11
N HIS A 143 4.45 33.96 2.06
CA HIS A 143 5.09 34.74 1.00
C HIS A 143 6.03 35.86 1.51
N ARG A 144 6.77 35.59 2.59
CA ARG A 144 7.68 36.58 3.21
C ARG A 144 8.82 36.99 2.28
N GLU A 145 9.21 36.13 1.36
CA GLU A 145 10.24 36.42 0.36
C GLU A 145 9.84 37.51 -0.63
N LEU A 146 8.53 37.80 -0.74
CA LEU A 146 7.95 38.85 -1.58
C LEU A 146 7.67 40.15 -0.82
N GLU A 147 7.96 40.22 0.48
CA GLU A 147 7.70 41.40 1.30
C GLU A 147 8.43 42.65 0.75
N GLY A 148 7.70 43.76 0.70
CA GLY A 148 8.16 45.02 0.11
C GLY A 148 7.89 45.20 -1.39
N LEU A 149 7.38 44.18 -2.10
CA LEU A 149 6.87 44.36 -3.46
C LEU A 149 5.50 45.05 -3.45
N THR A 150 5.31 45.98 -4.38
CA THR A 150 4.00 46.60 -4.60
C THR A 150 3.03 45.54 -5.16
N ALA A 151 1.91 45.35 -4.47
CA ALA A 151 0.84 44.42 -4.87
C ALA A 151 -0.45 45.19 -5.18
N HIS A 152 -1.28 44.63 -6.06
CA HIS A 152 -2.63 45.12 -6.34
C HIS A 152 -3.50 44.88 -5.10
N PRO A 153 -4.04 45.92 -4.44
CA PRO A 153 -4.80 45.77 -3.19
C PRO A 153 -6.00 44.85 -3.36
N HIS A 154 -6.21 43.91 -2.43
CA HIS A 154 -7.25 42.88 -2.57
C HIS A 154 -8.68 43.45 -2.73
N HIS A 155 -8.94 44.64 -2.19
CA HIS A 155 -10.24 45.33 -2.24
C HIS A 155 -10.43 46.19 -3.49
N GLN A 156 -9.37 46.45 -4.26
CA GLN A 156 -9.44 47.23 -5.49
C GLN A 156 -9.84 46.31 -6.65
N LEU A 157 -10.98 46.57 -7.28
CA LEU A 157 -11.49 45.74 -8.37
C LEU A 157 -10.77 46.02 -9.69
N ILE A 158 -10.43 44.97 -10.44
CA ILE A 158 -10.04 45.04 -11.85
C ILE A 158 -11.28 45.41 -12.68
N ASP A 159 -11.12 46.45 -13.49
CA ASP A 159 -12.19 47.04 -14.33
C ASP A 159 -13.47 47.38 -13.57
N GLY A 160 -13.38 47.64 -12.26
CA GLY A 160 -14.52 47.95 -11.39
C GLY A 160 -15.46 46.78 -11.12
N ARG A 161 -15.10 45.54 -11.51
CA ARG A 161 -15.99 44.37 -11.42
C ARG A 161 -15.37 43.13 -10.80
N HIS A 162 -14.10 42.86 -11.04
CA HIS A 162 -13.48 41.58 -10.68
C HIS A 162 -12.46 41.78 -9.55
N TYR A 163 -12.56 40.99 -8.49
CA TYR A 163 -11.50 40.95 -7.48
C TYR A 163 -10.20 40.43 -8.11
N PRO A 164 -9.02 40.98 -7.77
CA PRO A 164 -7.75 40.56 -8.37
C PRO A 164 -7.40 39.11 -7.99
N ASN A 165 -7.70 38.74 -6.75
CA ASN A 165 -7.52 37.41 -6.19
C ASN A 165 -8.56 37.19 -5.09
N LEU A 166 -9.13 35.99 -4.99
CA LEU A 166 -9.99 35.58 -3.87
C LEU A 166 -9.45 34.33 -3.20
N LEU A 167 -9.39 34.34 -1.86
CA LEU A 167 -9.04 33.16 -1.09
C LEU A 167 -10.22 32.20 -1.04
N PHE A 168 -10.02 31.00 -1.62
CA PHE A 168 -11.07 30.04 -1.86
C PHE A 168 -11.84 29.65 -0.58
N ALA A 169 -11.12 29.40 0.52
CA ALA A 169 -11.71 28.92 1.77
C ALA A 169 -12.73 29.86 2.41
N ARG A 170 -12.54 31.18 2.28
CA ARG A 170 -13.40 32.19 2.90
C ARG A 170 -14.56 32.60 1.99
N PHE A 171 -14.34 32.57 0.67
CA PHE A 171 -15.30 33.06 -0.32
C PHE A 171 -16.00 31.99 -1.15
N GLY A 172 -15.66 30.71 -1.00
CA GLY A 172 -16.42 29.61 -1.59
C GLY A 172 -17.92 29.65 -1.25
N HIS A 173 -18.27 30.28 -0.12
CA HIS A 173 -19.64 30.58 0.31
C HIS A 173 -20.40 31.58 -0.59
N TYR A 174 -19.71 32.54 -1.22
CA TYR A 174 -20.30 33.67 -1.96
C TYR A 174 -20.12 33.54 -3.49
N LEU A 175 -19.73 32.36 -3.97
CA LEU A 175 -19.73 32.06 -5.40
C LEU A 175 -21.13 31.53 -5.80
N PRO A 176 -21.71 32.01 -6.92
CA PRO A 176 -21.17 32.88 -7.97
C PRO A 176 -21.45 34.39 -7.77
N GLU A 177 -21.96 34.81 -6.61
CA GLU A 177 -22.37 36.20 -6.36
C GLU A 177 -21.23 37.21 -6.54
N VAL A 178 -19.98 36.76 -6.37
CA VAL A 178 -18.76 37.54 -6.56
C VAL A 178 -17.91 36.98 -7.71
N SER A 179 -17.21 37.85 -8.43
CA SER A 179 -16.30 37.46 -9.52
C SER A 179 -14.86 37.86 -9.21
N ALA A 180 -13.89 37.01 -9.58
CA ALA A 180 -12.47 37.27 -9.43
C ALA A 180 -11.68 36.81 -10.65
N PHE A 181 -10.53 37.42 -10.85
CA PHE A 181 -9.57 36.99 -11.86
C PHE A 181 -8.97 35.63 -11.48
N VAL A 182 -8.34 35.54 -10.30
CA VAL A 182 -7.74 34.30 -9.78
C VAL A 182 -8.40 33.88 -8.46
N LEU A 183 -8.56 32.58 -8.28
CA LEU A 183 -8.86 31.93 -7.01
C LEU A 183 -7.55 31.37 -6.45
N SER A 184 -7.16 31.83 -5.26
CA SER A 184 -6.02 31.29 -4.52
C SER A 184 -6.49 30.26 -3.51
N PHE A 185 -5.85 29.10 -3.53
CA PHE A 185 -6.04 27.99 -2.59
C PHE A 185 -4.96 27.99 -1.51
N ASN A 186 -4.43 29.17 -1.18
CA ASN A 186 -3.50 29.37 -0.07
C ASN A 186 -4.16 28.94 1.26
N PRO A 187 -3.56 27.98 2.00
CA PRO A 187 -4.16 27.41 3.19
C PRO A 187 -4.02 28.27 4.43
N ALA A 188 -3.30 29.41 4.37
CA ALA A 188 -2.98 30.23 5.54
C ALA A 188 -4.22 30.79 6.27
N VAL A 189 -5.40 30.70 5.65
CA VAL A 189 -6.69 31.07 6.23
C VAL A 189 -7.43 29.92 6.92
N HIS A 190 -6.95 28.68 6.80
CA HIS A 190 -7.51 27.54 7.51
C HIS A 190 -6.88 27.43 8.90
N VAL A 191 -7.71 27.60 9.92
CA VAL A 191 -7.29 27.53 11.33
C VAL A 191 -7.31 26.08 11.84
N ASP A 192 -8.04 25.18 11.17
CA ASP A 192 -8.25 23.77 11.52
C ASP A 192 -8.17 22.83 10.29
N VAL A 193 -8.26 21.53 10.54
CA VAL A 193 -8.08 20.39 9.60
C VAL A 193 -8.59 20.67 8.16
N GLN A 194 -7.66 20.66 7.19
CA GLN A 194 -7.93 20.99 5.80
C GLN A 194 -8.08 19.75 4.90
N ASP A 195 -9.19 19.65 4.17
CA ASP A 195 -9.33 18.65 3.09
C ASP A 195 -8.65 19.15 1.82
N TRP A 196 -7.51 18.55 1.49
CA TRP A 196 -6.75 18.92 0.29
C TRP A 196 -7.41 18.49 -1.03
N ARG A 197 -8.29 17.49 -1.01
CA ARG A 197 -8.97 16.96 -2.22
C ARG A 197 -9.92 17.98 -2.83
N VAL A 198 -10.51 18.81 -1.98
CA VAL A 198 -11.46 19.89 -2.32
C VAL A 198 -10.95 20.77 -3.46
N ARG A 199 -9.66 21.09 -3.46
CA ARG A 199 -9.03 21.95 -4.46
C ARG A 199 -9.17 21.36 -5.87
N GLY A 200 -8.80 20.09 -6.02
CA GLY A 200 -8.91 19.38 -7.28
C GLY A 200 -10.36 19.20 -7.74
N ILE A 201 -11.25 18.79 -6.82
CA ILE A 201 -12.68 18.58 -7.10
C ILE A 201 -13.32 19.88 -7.58
N PHE A 202 -13.06 20.99 -6.89
CA PHE A 202 -13.61 22.28 -7.27
C PHE A 202 -13.07 22.79 -8.59
N VAL A 203 -11.75 22.73 -8.82
CA VAL A 203 -11.16 23.25 -10.06
C VAL A 203 -11.58 22.41 -11.26
N ALA A 204 -11.71 21.08 -11.10
CA ALA A 204 -12.27 20.24 -12.15
C ALA A 204 -13.71 20.67 -12.50
N TYR A 205 -14.53 20.92 -11.48
CA TYR A 205 -15.88 21.44 -11.67
C TYR A 205 -15.89 22.82 -12.32
N LEU A 206 -15.07 23.75 -11.85
CA LEU A 206 -14.91 25.09 -12.43
C LEU A 206 -14.57 25.00 -13.92
N ASN A 207 -13.65 24.11 -14.31
CA ASN A 207 -13.29 23.91 -15.71
C ASN A 207 -14.49 23.45 -16.55
N THR A 208 -15.35 22.57 -16.02
CA THR A 208 -16.58 22.16 -16.74
C THR A 208 -17.57 23.31 -16.90
N VAL A 209 -17.71 24.15 -15.87
CA VAL A 209 -18.58 25.34 -15.90
C VAL A 209 -18.06 26.35 -16.92
N LEU A 210 -16.77 26.63 -16.91
CA LEU A 210 -16.13 27.55 -17.87
C LEU A 210 -16.21 27.01 -19.31
N ALA A 211 -16.03 25.72 -19.51
CA ALA A 211 -16.08 25.10 -20.84
C ALA A 211 -17.48 25.20 -21.49
N ARG A 212 -18.55 25.28 -20.67
CA ARG A 212 -19.93 25.48 -21.15
C ARG A 212 -20.43 26.92 -21.09
N ASP A 213 -19.56 27.88 -20.76
CA ASP A 213 -19.93 29.27 -20.48
C ASP A 213 -21.07 29.40 -19.44
N GLY A 214 -21.08 28.53 -18.43
CA GLY A 214 -22.10 28.46 -17.38
C GLY A 214 -21.77 29.28 -16.13
N GLN A 215 -22.65 29.22 -15.12
CA GLN A 215 -22.47 29.86 -13.83
C GLN A 215 -22.14 28.81 -12.74
N LEU A 216 -21.24 29.10 -11.80
CA LEU A 216 -20.97 28.15 -10.71
C LEU A 216 -22.26 27.80 -9.97
N TYR A 217 -22.47 26.50 -9.80
CA TYR A 217 -23.57 25.85 -9.07
C TYR A 217 -24.93 25.81 -9.80
N ASP A 218 -24.98 26.25 -11.06
CA ASP A 218 -26.20 26.20 -11.88
C ASP A 218 -26.64 24.76 -12.28
N ASP A 219 -25.74 23.78 -12.16
CA ASP A 219 -26.01 22.37 -12.45
C ASP A 219 -26.13 21.46 -11.22
N LEU A 220 -26.12 22.04 -10.02
CA LEU A 220 -26.35 21.25 -8.82
C LEU A 220 -27.80 20.69 -8.86
N PRO A 221 -28.00 19.41 -8.51
CA PRO A 221 -29.33 18.81 -8.52
C PRO A 221 -30.28 19.61 -7.64
N THR A 222 -31.49 19.85 -8.13
CA THR A 222 -32.58 20.33 -7.29
C THR A 222 -33.25 19.15 -6.59
N ALA A 223 -33.76 19.39 -5.39
CA ALA A 223 -34.45 18.35 -4.63
C ALA A 223 -35.69 17.84 -5.39
N PRO A 224 -35.98 16.52 -5.36
CA PRO A 224 -37.17 15.98 -5.99
C PRO A 224 -38.43 16.67 -5.45
N THR A 225 -39.32 17.12 -6.33
CA THR A 225 -40.60 17.72 -5.92
C THR A 225 -41.67 16.64 -5.74
N GLY A 226 -42.60 16.86 -4.79
CA GLY A 226 -43.75 15.97 -4.58
C GLY A 226 -43.51 14.74 -3.71
N GLN A 227 -42.36 14.63 -3.03
CA GLN A 227 -42.13 13.61 -2.01
C GLN A 227 -42.84 13.96 -0.69
N PRO A 228 -43.30 12.96 0.08
CA PRO A 228 -43.92 13.22 1.38
C PRO A 228 -42.88 13.74 2.39
N ASP A 229 -43.33 14.61 3.29
CA ASP A 229 -42.51 15.19 4.36
C ASP A 229 -41.90 14.13 5.29
N TYR A 230 -42.56 12.97 5.40
CA TYR A 230 -42.08 11.84 6.18
C TYR A 230 -42.34 10.53 5.43
N GLU A 231 -41.32 9.66 5.41
CA GLU A 231 -41.38 8.34 4.81
C GLU A 231 -40.69 7.32 5.70
N VAL A 232 -41.20 6.09 5.71
CA VAL A 232 -40.55 4.94 6.36
C VAL A 232 -40.33 3.86 5.32
N ARG A 233 -39.06 3.48 5.15
CA ARG A 233 -38.66 2.34 4.31
C ARG A 233 -38.36 1.15 5.22
N ASN A 234 -38.73 -0.05 4.77
CA ASN A 234 -38.53 -1.31 5.51
C ASN A 234 -39.01 -1.24 6.97
N ALA A 235 -40.26 -0.83 7.22
CA ALA A 235 -40.79 -0.62 8.56
C ALA A 235 -40.71 -1.86 9.48
N GLY A 236 -40.51 -1.63 10.78
CA GLY A 236 -40.61 -2.67 11.83
C GLY A 236 -39.41 -3.61 11.96
N ARG A 237 -38.22 -3.22 11.49
CA ARG A 237 -36.98 -4.02 11.62
C ARG A 237 -36.30 -3.74 12.96
N PRO A 238 -35.49 -4.66 13.52
CA PRO A 238 -34.84 -4.43 14.83
C PRO A 238 -33.89 -3.21 14.87
N VAL A 239 -33.26 -2.89 13.73
CA VAL A 239 -32.33 -1.77 13.60
C VAL A 239 -32.93 -0.71 12.69
N ALA A 240 -32.87 0.56 13.11
CA ALA A 240 -33.36 1.69 12.35
C ALA A 240 -32.31 2.80 12.15
N LEU A 241 -32.35 3.41 10.97
CA LEU A 241 -31.63 4.62 10.59
C LEU A 241 -32.58 5.81 10.55
N LEU A 242 -32.19 6.92 11.15
CA LEU A 242 -32.95 8.17 11.16
C LEU A 242 -32.14 9.24 10.43
N THR A 243 -32.75 9.81 9.39
CA THR A 243 -32.21 10.97 8.69
C THR A 243 -33.26 12.05 8.65
N SER A 244 -32.87 13.29 8.97
CA SER A 244 -33.74 14.44 8.86
C SER A 244 -33.06 15.59 8.15
N TYR A 245 -33.80 16.28 7.31
CA TYR A 245 -33.40 17.53 6.69
C TYR A 245 -34.61 18.40 6.39
N THR A 246 -34.37 19.69 6.16
CA THR A 246 -35.40 20.68 5.79
C THR A 246 -35.22 21.11 4.33
N PRO A 247 -36.27 21.67 3.68
CA PRO A 247 -36.22 22.02 2.26
C PRO A 247 -35.05 22.93 1.85
N ASN A 248 -34.56 23.80 2.74
CA ASN A 248 -33.46 24.72 2.45
C ASN A 248 -32.10 24.02 2.23
N ILE A 249 -31.91 22.80 2.73
CA ILE A 249 -30.66 22.02 2.54
C ILE A 249 -30.84 20.81 1.62
N ALA A 250 -32.00 20.71 0.96
CA ALA A 250 -32.38 19.54 0.19
C ALA A 250 -31.45 19.25 -1.01
N ALA A 251 -30.71 20.27 -1.49
CA ALA A 251 -29.76 20.15 -2.61
C ALA A 251 -28.63 19.12 -2.36
N TYR A 252 -28.12 19.01 -1.13
CA TYR A 252 -27.15 17.97 -0.77
C TYR A 252 -27.79 16.83 0.03
N ALA A 253 -28.82 17.11 0.82
CA ALA A 253 -29.43 16.12 1.71
C ALA A 253 -30.01 14.92 0.96
N HIS A 254 -30.52 15.12 -0.27
CA HIS A 254 -31.02 14.01 -1.09
C HIS A 254 -29.92 13.02 -1.50
N LEU A 255 -28.67 13.47 -1.63
CA LEU A 255 -27.52 12.58 -1.91
C LEU A 255 -27.26 11.67 -0.71
N GLY A 256 -27.26 12.25 0.49
CA GLY A 256 -27.18 11.52 1.76
C GLY A 256 -28.35 10.54 1.93
N GLU A 257 -29.58 11.01 1.73
CA GLU A 257 -30.77 10.17 1.78
C GLU A 257 -30.67 8.96 0.85
N ARG A 258 -30.31 9.15 -0.42
CA ARG A 258 -30.19 8.06 -1.40
C ARG A 258 -29.14 7.04 -0.96
N ASN A 259 -27.99 7.51 -0.50
CA ASN A 259 -26.89 6.68 -0.03
C ASN A 259 -27.28 5.88 1.22
N ILE A 260 -27.89 6.53 2.21
CA ILE A 260 -28.34 5.90 3.47
C ILE A 260 -29.47 4.89 3.19
N ALA A 261 -30.40 5.23 2.30
CA ALA A 261 -31.49 4.33 1.92
C ALA A 261 -30.96 3.06 1.22
N ALA A 262 -29.98 3.19 0.32
CA ALA A 262 -29.34 2.04 -0.31
C ALA A 262 -28.64 1.14 0.71
N TYR A 263 -27.96 1.74 1.69
CA TYR A 263 -27.35 1.01 2.80
C TYR A 263 -28.39 0.29 3.68
N ALA A 264 -29.50 0.97 4.01
CA ALA A 264 -30.60 0.41 4.77
C ALA A 264 -31.23 -0.79 4.06
N ASP A 265 -31.46 -0.66 2.75
CA ASP A 265 -32.00 -1.74 1.92
C ASP A 265 -31.04 -2.94 1.85
N HIS A 266 -29.73 -2.70 1.74
CA HIS A 266 -28.71 -3.75 1.72
C HIS A 266 -28.70 -4.61 2.99
N HIS A 267 -28.83 -3.98 4.16
CA HIS A 267 -28.82 -4.68 5.45
C HIS A 267 -30.21 -5.06 5.98
N GLY A 268 -31.28 -4.66 5.29
CA GLY A 268 -32.65 -4.87 5.74
C GLY A 268 -33.01 -4.07 7.00
N TYR A 269 -32.45 -2.88 7.17
CA TYR A 269 -32.76 -1.95 8.27
C TYR A 269 -33.99 -1.09 7.94
N THR A 270 -34.70 -0.65 8.97
CA THR A 270 -35.71 0.41 8.82
C THR A 270 -35.01 1.74 8.55
N HIS A 271 -35.52 2.56 7.63
CA HIS A 271 -35.04 3.93 7.40
C HIS A 271 -36.18 4.92 7.53
N HIS A 272 -36.11 5.77 8.55
CA HIS A 272 -37.00 6.89 8.76
C HIS A 272 -36.41 8.14 8.11
N VAL A 273 -37.13 8.68 7.12
CA VAL A 273 -36.72 9.86 6.37
C VAL A 273 -37.67 11.00 6.67
N TYR A 274 -37.16 12.05 7.31
CA TYR A 274 -37.87 13.31 7.54
C TYR A 274 -37.33 14.38 6.58
N ARG A 275 -38.11 14.75 5.55
CA ARG A 275 -37.76 15.77 4.54
C ARG A 275 -38.24 17.17 4.90
N ASP A 276 -38.97 17.26 6.00
CA ASP A 276 -39.25 18.49 6.73
C ASP A 276 -39.49 18.13 8.21
N LEU A 277 -39.54 19.14 9.08
CA LEU A 277 -39.84 18.94 10.49
C LEU A 277 -41.26 18.40 10.70
N PRO A 278 -41.54 17.71 11.81
CA PRO A 278 -42.92 17.43 12.23
C PRO A 278 -43.77 18.71 12.27
N ALA A 279 -45.05 18.60 11.87
CA ALA A 279 -45.92 19.77 11.67
C ALA A 279 -46.06 20.66 12.92
N ASP A 280 -45.95 20.11 14.12
CA ASP A 280 -46.00 20.84 15.40
C ASP A 280 -44.73 21.64 15.72
N LEU A 281 -43.62 21.37 15.01
CA LEU A 281 -42.31 21.98 15.20
C LEU A 281 -41.88 22.91 14.05
N ARG A 282 -42.53 22.83 12.89
CA ARG A 282 -42.23 23.70 11.73
C ARG A 282 -42.31 25.17 12.10
N GLY A 283 -41.26 25.91 11.74
CA GLY A 283 -41.13 27.34 12.02
C GLY A 283 -40.93 27.70 13.50
N ARG A 284 -40.80 26.72 14.40
CA ARG A 284 -40.56 26.93 15.83
C ARG A 284 -39.13 26.61 16.26
N VAL A 285 -38.49 25.65 15.60
CA VAL A 285 -37.12 25.22 15.86
C VAL A 285 -36.37 24.98 14.55
N ALA A 286 -35.04 25.09 14.58
CA ALA A 286 -34.17 24.65 13.50
C ALA A 286 -33.98 23.13 13.48
N GLY A 287 -33.52 22.60 12.35
CA GLY A 287 -33.47 21.16 12.05
C GLY A 287 -32.74 20.29 13.08
N ASN A 288 -31.59 20.72 13.60
CA ASN A 288 -30.76 19.92 14.50
C ASN A 288 -31.37 19.69 15.90
N TRP A 289 -32.26 20.58 16.36
CA TRP A 289 -32.83 20.48 17.71
C TRP A 289 -33.80 19.30 17.91
N ILE A 290 -34.18 18.61 16.83
CA ILE A 290 -35.18 17.52 16.90
C ILE A 290 -34.56 16.15 17.20
N LYS A 291 -33.22 16.00 17.09
CA LYS A 291 -32.50 14.73 17.23
C LYS A 291 -32.97 13.91 18.45
N PRO A 292 -32.92 14.42 19.70
CA PRO A 292 -33.31 13.64 20.87
C PRO A 292 -34.79 13.20 20.83
N ARG A 293 -35.70 14.07 20.38
CA ARG A 293 -37.13 13.76 20.29
C ARG A 293 -37.39 12.62 19.31
N LEU A 294 -36.77 12.65 18.13
CA LEU A 294 -36.93 11.59 17.13
C LEU A 294 -36.23 10.30 17.55
N LEU A 295 -35.05 10.39 18.17
CA LEU A 295 -34.35 9.24 18.74
C LEU A 295 -35.19 8.55 19.81
N LEU A 296 -35.77 9.30 20.77
CA LEU A 296 -36.66 8.73 21.80
C LEU A 296 -37.89 8.05 21.21
N LYS A 297 -38.55 8.72 20.24
CA LYS A 297 -39.74 8.18 19.57
C LYS A 297 -39.44 6.82 18.92
N HIS A 298 -38.39 6.74 18.11
CA HIS A 298 -38.10 5.54 17.33
C HIS A 298 -37.33 4.49 18.14
N LEU A 299 -36.59 4.86 19.18
CA LEU A 299 -35.96 3.87 20.05
C LEU A 299 -36.99 3.02 20.80
N ALA A 300 -38.20 3.54 21.03
CA ALA A 300 -39.31 2.76 21.57
C ALA A 300 -39.85 1.69 20.59
N GLU A 301 -39.56 1.82 19.29
CA GLU A 301 -40.07 0.96 18.21
C GLU A 301 -39.03 -0.08 17.74
N HIS A 302 -37.76 0.10 18.12
CA HIS A 302 -36.61 -0.64 17.60
C HIS A 302 -35.68 -1.12 18.72
N GLU A 303 -34.86 -2.14 18.44
CA GLU A 303 -33.80 -2.58 19.38
C GLU A 303 -32.62 -1.62 19.34
N GLN A 304 -32.31 -1.07 18.16
CA GLN A 304 -31.23 -0.11 17.96
C GLN A 304 -31.65 0.99 16.97
N VAL A 305 -31.26 2.22 17.28
CA VAL A 305 -31.51 3.38 16.43
C VAL A 305 -30.22 4.15 16.22
N ALA A 306 -29.88 4.40 14.96
CA ALA A 306 -28.79 5.29 14.59
C ALA A 306 -29.32 6.60 14.01
N TRP A 307 -28.89 7.72 14.57
CA TRP A 307 -29.01 9.02 13.93
C TRP A 307 -27.93 9.17 12.86
N VAL A 308 -28.29 9.66 11.68
CA VAL A 308 -27.37 9.96 10.58
C VAL A 308 -27.73 11.33 10.00
N ASP A 309 -26.85 12.31 10.18
CA ASP A 309 -27.00 13.64 9.58
C ASP A 309 -27.06 13.56 8.05
N ALA A 310 -27.76 14.51 7.44
CA ALA A 310 -28.04 14.51 6.00
C ALA A 310 -26.79 14.84 5.13
N ASP A 311 -25.74 15.34 5.74
CA ASP A 311 -24.41 15.55 5.16
C ASP A 311 -23.43 14.43 5.50
N ILE A 312 -23.94 13.20 5.65
CA ILE A 312 -23.13 11.99 5.77
C ILE A 312 -23.33 11.11 4.53
N LEU A 313 -22.22 10.56 4.02
CA LEU A 313 -22.23 9.44 3.07
C LEU A 313 -21.59 8.22 3.74
N ILE A 314 -22.27 7.08 3.69
CA ILE A 314 -21.73 5.77 4.04
C ILE A 314 -20.93 5.27 2.84
N HIS A 315 -19.64 5.00 3.08
CA HIS A 315 -18.68 4.58 2.06
C HIS A 315 -18.57 3.05 1.98
N ASP A 316 -18.49 2.38 3.13
CA ASP A 316 -18.48 0.92 3.19
C ASP A 316 -19.90 0.41 3.45
N HIS A 317 -20.58 0.01 2.38
CA HIS A 317 -21.95 -0.51 2.47
C HIS A 317 -22.02 -1.94 3.01
N THR A 318 -20.90 -2.66 3.10
CA THR A 318 -20.87 -4.07 3.51
C THR A 318 -20.84 -4.25 5.02
N ARG A 319 -20.32 -3.25 5.74
CA ARG A 319 -20.17 -3.31 7.19
C ARG A 319 -21.50 -3.00 7.90
N PRO A 320 -21.98 -3.87 8.81
CA PRO A 320 -23.22 -3.63 9.55
C PRO A 320 -23.03 -2.67 10.74
N ILE A 321 -24.07 -1.89 11.09
CA ILE A 321 -24.07 -0.92 12.21
C ILE A 321 -23.69 -1.59 13.54
N ALA A 322 -24.15 -2.82 13.76
CA ALA A 322 -23.86 -3.57 14.99
C ALA A 322 -22.34 -3.72 15.25
N SER A 323 -21.51 -3.70 14.20
CA SER A 323 -20.05 -3.76 14.34
C SER A 323 -19.45 -2.52 15.02
N LEU A 324 -20.13 -1.38 14.99
CA LEU A 324 -19.66 -0.12 15.59
C LEU A 324 -19.84 -0.12 17.11
N LEU A 325 -20.88 -0.79 17.60
CA LEU A 325 -21.18 -0.89 19.02
C LEU A 325 -20.13 -1.71 19.77
N ARG A 326 -19.54 -2.74 19.13
CA ARG A 326 -18.56 -3.65 19.75
C ARG A 326 -19.05 -4.21 21.10
N GLY A 327 -20.34 -4.58 21.16
CA GLY A 327 -21.00 -5.09 22.37
C GLY A 327 -21.43 -4.04 23.40
N ARG A 328 -21.25 -2.74 23.13
CA ARG A 328 -21.69 -1.63 24.00
C ARG A 328 -23.11 -1.16 23.61
N PRO A 329 -23.85 -0.51 24.53
CA PRO A 329 -25.20 -0.03 24.22
C PRO A 329 -25.22 1.27 23.38
N VAL A 330 -24.08 1.96 23.25
CA VAL A 330 -23.97 3.23 22.53
C VAL A 330 -22.67 3.28 21.71
N ALA A 331 -22.70 3.94 20.55
CA ALA A 331 -21.52 4.29 19.76
C ALA A 331 -21.50 5.80 19.46
N LEU A 332 -20.42 6.47 19.89
CA LEU A 332 -20.17 7.90 19.71
C LEU A 332 -18.74 8.08 19.15
N ALA A 333 -18.55 8.96 18.16
CA ALA A 333 -17.24 9.23 17.56
C ALA A 333 -16.62 10.51 18.12
N ARG A 334 -15.32 10.50 18.42
CA ARG A 334 -14.58 11.71 18.80
C ARG A 334 -14.74 12.80 17.73
N ASP A 335 -14.91 14.03 18.17
CA ASP A 335 -14.98 15.18 17.25
C ASP A 335 -13.57 15.60 16.83
N VAL A 336 -13.47 16.26 15.67
CA VAL A 336 -12.22 16.83 15.15
C VAL A 336 -11.95 18.24 15.72
N SER A 337 -12.96 18.87 16.32
CA SER A 337 -12.92 20.17 16.99
C SER A 337 -12.76 20.05 18.51
N ASP A 338 -12.90 21.17 19.23
CA ASP A 338 -12.85 21.25 20.70
C ASP A 338 -14.04 20.56 21.43
N CYS A 339 -14.97 19.93 20.69
CA CYS A 339 -16.04 19.13 21.27
C CYS A 339 -15.56 17.71 21.63
N ALA A 340 -16.16 17.09 22.66
CA ALA A 340 -15.77 15.74 23.05
C ALA A 340 -16.10 14.69 21.97
N PHE A 341 -17.30 14.76 21.40
CA PHE A 341 -17.77 13.88 20.34
C PHE A 341 -18.71 14.62 19.40
N ASN A 342 -18.81 14.12 18.17
CA ASN A 342 -19.64 14.68 17.13
C ASN A 342 -21.04 14.04 17.13
N SER A 343 -22.09 14.86 17.13
CA SER A 343 -23.50 14.41 17.20
C SER A 343 -24.15 14.15 15.84
N GLY A 344 -23.39 14.15 14.75
CA GLY A 344 -23.91 13.87 13.42
C GLY A 344 -24.13 12.40 13.10
N PHE A 345 -23.41 11.52 13.79
CA PHE A 345 -23.71 10.09 13.79
C PHE A 345 -23.63 9.51 15.20
N MET A 346 -24.72 8.89 15.64
CA MET A 346 -24.82 8.31 16.98
C MET A 346 -25.70 7.06 16.94
N VAL A 347 -25.29 5.99 17.61
CA VAL A 347 -26.08 4.75 17.70
C VAL A 347 -26.47 4.49 19.14
N PHE A 348 -27.75 4.24 19.41
CA PHE A 348 -28.29 3.90 20.73
C PHE A 348 -29.05 2.58 20.70
N SER A 349 -28.79 1.72 21.68
CA SER A 349 -29.58 0.52 21.93
C SER A 349 -30.71 0.81 22.90
N ASN A 350 -31.85 0.13 22.73
CA ASN A 350 -33.04 0.29 23.55
C ASN A 350 -32.82 -0.30 24.96
N THR A 351 -32.19 0.53 25.80
CA THR A 351 -31.81 0.20 27.17
C THR A 351 -32.23 1.34 28.09
N PRO A 352 -32.56 1.07 29.36
CA PRO A 352 -32.94 2.12 30.31
C PRO A 352 -31.90 3.25 30.43
N ALA A 353 -30.61 2.92 30.33
CA ALA A 353 -29.53 3.90 30.39
C ALA A 353 -29.50 4.84 29.17
N CYS A 354 -29.69 4.30 27.96
CA CYS A 354 -29.76 5.13 26.75
C CYS A 354 -31.01 5.99 26.72
N ILE A 355 -32.16 5.46 27.17
CA ILE A 355 -33.42 6.21 27.28
C ILE A 355 -33.25 7.37 28.26
N ALA A 356 -32.78 7.11 29.47
CA ALA A 356 -32.56 8.15 30.49
C ALA A 356 -31.57 9.24 30.01
N TYR A 357 -30.53 8.84 29.26
CA TYR A 357 -29.60 9.78 28.64
C TYR A 357 -30.30 10.67 27.61
N LEU A 358 -31.07 10.11 26.68
CA LEU A 358 -31.78 10.87 25.66
C LEU A 358 -32.89 11.75 26.25
N GLU A 359 -33.60 11.29 27.29
CA GLU A 359 -34.57 12.09 28.05
C GLU A 359 -33.87 13.28 28.72
N ARG A 360 -32.67 13.07 29.27
CA ARG A 360 -31.89 14.17 29.85
C ARG A 360 -31.47 15.19 28.79
N VAL A 361 -31.00 14.72 27.62
CA VAL A 361 -30.69 15.61 26.48
C VAL A 361 -31.93 16.39 26.05
N GLN A 362 -33.10 15.73 25.96
CA GLN A 362 -34.36 16.39 25.61
C GLN A 362 -34.74 17.48 26.63
N ALA A 363 -34.66 17.19 27.92
CA ALA A 363 -34.97 18.15 28.97
C ALA A 363 -34.04 19.39 28.91
N LEU A 364 -32.73 19.16 28.69
CA LEU A 364 -31.77 20.25 28.49
C LEU A 364 -32.12 21.11 27.26
N ILE A 365 -32.52 20.47 26.15
CA ILE A 365 -32.93 21.18 24.93
C ILE A 365 -34.26 21.90 25.12
N ASP A 366 -35.20 21.38 25.90
CA ASP A 366 -36.49 22.03 26.17
C ASP A 366 -36.31 23.39 26.85
N ASP A 367 -35.34 23.51 27.76
CA ASP A 367 -34.98 24.73 28.48
C ASP A 367 -34.24 25.79 27.63
N VAL A 368 -33.82 25.45 26.40
CA VAL A 368 -33.14 26.41 25.51
C VAL A 368 -34.13 27.47 25.03
N ALA A 369 -33.81 28.76 25.29
CA ALA A 369 -34.69 29.86 24.95
C ALA A 369 -34.78 30.14 23.43
N ASP A 370 -33.65 30.09 22.72
CA ASP A 370 -33.57 30.35 21.28
C ASP A 370 -33.05 29.14 20.51
N LYS A 371 -33.95 28.57 19.71
CA LYS A 371 -33.73 27.40 18.85
C LYS A 371 -33.92 27.74 17.37
N SER A 372 -33.93 29.04 17.02
CA SER A 372 -34.24 29.50 15.65
C SER A 372 -33.13 29.23 14.64
N GLY A 373 -31.90 28.98 15.11
CA GLY A 373 -30.73 28.67 14.30
C GLY A 373 -30.02 27.42 14.79
N ILE A 374 -29.28 26.76 13.88
CA ILE A 374 -28.63 25.47 14.16
C ILE A 374 -27.42 25.60 15.11
N TYR A 375 -26.77 26.76 15.16
CA TYR A 375 -25.63 27.02 16.06
C TYR A 375 -25.95 27.98 17.20
N LEU A 376 -27.17 28.53 17.25
CA LEU A 376 -27.58 29.40 18.35
C LEU A 376 -27.59 28.60 19.66
N SER A 377 -27.36 29.27 20.78
CA SER A 377 -27.32 28.63 22.10
C SER A 377 -26.31 27.46 22.23
N GLY A 378 -25.31 27.38 21.35
CA GLY A 378 -24.28 26.32 21.33
C GLY A 378 -24.60 25.11 20.46
N GLY A 379 -25.77 25.06 19.82
CA GLY A 379 -26.23 23.92 19.02
C GLY A 379 -26.54 22.66 19.85
N ASP A 380 -27.29 21.73 19.28
CA ASP A 380 -27.68 20.44 19.89
C ASP A 380 -26.49 19.62 20.40
N GLN A 381 -25.38 19.57 19.65
CA GLN A 381 -24.17 18.84 20.02
C GLN A 381 -23.67 19.19 21.43
N SER A 382 -23.71 20.47 21.81
CA SER A 382 -23.24 20.91 23.12
C SER A 382 -24.06 20.30 24.27
N PHE A 383 -25.36 20.07 24.06
CA PHE A 383 -26.26 19.48 25.04
C PHE A 383 -26.13 17.96 25.11
N PHE A 384 -25.90 17.29 23.98
CA PHE A 384 -25.49 15.88 23.95
C PHE A 384 -24.20 15.66 24.76
N VAL A 385 -23.19 16.52 24.56
CA VAL A 385 -21.92 16.48 25.30
C VAL A 385 -22.12 16.82 26.78
N ALA A 386 -22.98 17.80 27.11
CA ALA A 386 -23.28 18.16 28.49
C ALA A 386 -23.92 17.01 29.26
N ALA A 387 -24.98 16.40 28.71
CA ALA A 387 -25.61 15.22 29.31
C ALA A 387 -24.65 14.03 29.42
N TRP A 388 -23.72 13.90 28.46
CA TRP A 388 -22.74 12.82 28.47
C TRP A 388 -21.72 13.00 29.60
N ARG A 389 -21.29 14.25 29.85
CA ARG A 389 -20.46 14.60 31.02
C ARG A 389 -21.20 14.30 32.32
N GLU A 390 -22.49 14.66 32.43
CA GLU A 390 -23.33 14.36 33.60
C GLU A 390 -23.50 12.85 33.83
N ALA A 391 -23.57 12.06 32.76
CA ALA A 391 -23.68 10.61 32.82
C ALA A 391 -22.38 9.88 33.19
N GLY A 392 -21.26 10.59 33.37
CA GLY A 392 -19.95 10.02 33.73
C GLY A 392 -18.93 9.99 32.59
N GLY A 393 -19.20 10.63 31.46
CA GLY A 393 -18.25 10.82 30.35
C GLY A 393 -17.73 9.50 29.76
N GLU A 394 -16.44 9.46 29.44
CA GLU A 394 -15.82 8.28 28.79
C GLU A 394 -15.91 7.01 29.63
N ALA A 395 -16.01 7.14 30.97
CA ALA A 395 -16.14 5.98 31.84
C ALA A 395 -17.49 5.27 31.68
N ALA A 396 -18.56 6.01 31.40
CA ALA A 396 -19.90 5.46 31.20
C ALA A 396 -20.22 5.19 29.73
N MET A 397 -19.79 6.07 28.84
CA MET A 397 -20.06 6.01 27.40
C MET A 397 -18.77 6.30 26.62
N PRO A 398 -17.89 5.30 26.44
CA PRO A 398 -16.59 5.50 25.81
C PRO A 398 -16.70 5.94 24.36
N LEU A 399 -15.89 6.92 23.98
CA LEU A 399 -15.82 7.43 22.62
C LEU A 399 -14.97 6.52 21.73
N SER A 400 -15.36 6.38 20.47
CA SER A 400 -14.52 5.78 19.42
C SER A 400 -13.41 6.74 18.98
N ASP A 401 -12.54 6.30 18.09
CA ASP A 401 -11.65 7.19 17.34
C ASP A 401 -12.43 8.10 16.35
N GLY A 402 -11.73 9.05 15.72
CA GLY A 402 -12.29 10.00 14.75
C GLY A 402 -12.15 9.61 13.28
N VAL A 403 -11.79 8.35 12.97
CA VAL A 403 -11.50 7.88 11.60
C VAL A 403 -12.26 6.60 11.21
N SER A 404 -12.69 5.80 12.18
CA SER A 404 -13.41 4.54 11.99
C SER A 404 -14.83 4.77 11.49
N PHE A 405 -15.51 5.79 12.02
CA PHE A 405 -16.85 6.20 11.61
C PHE A 405 -17.07 7.67 11.99
N ASN A 406 -17.99 8.34 11.27
CA ASN A 406 -18.25 9.79 11.41
C ASN A 406 -17.01 10.66 11.11
N SER A 407 -16.17 10.22 10.17
CA SER A 407 -14.87 10.80 9.91
C SER A 407 -14.98 12.11 9.13
N HIS A 408 -14.21 13.12 9.52
CA HIS A 408 -14.08 14.33 8.71
C HIS A 408 -13.41 13.97 7.35
N PRO A 409 -13.84 14.52 6.21
CA PRO A 409 -13.30 14.17 4.88
C PRO A 409 -11.78 14.36 4.74
N ALA A 410 -11.19 15.25 5.52
CA ALA A 410 -9.74 15.46 5.59
C ALA A 410 -8.96 14.36 6.35
N LEU A 411 -9.66 13.53 7.13
CA LEU A 411 -9.10 12.39 7.87
C LEU A 411 -9.46 11.05 7.21
N HIS A 412 -10.03 11.09 6.00
CA HIS A 412 -10.47 9.91 5.26
C HIS A 412 -9.30 9.01 4.84
N ASP A 413 -9.49 7.71 5.03
CA ASP A 413 -8.66 6.63 4.46
C ASP A 413 -9.54 5.52 3.85
N ALA A 414 -8.90 4.45 3.38
CA ALA A 414 -9.60 3.33 2.73
C ALA A 414 -10.51 2.52 3.68
N ASP A 415 -10.31 2.63 5.00
CA ASP A 415 -11.03 1.86 6.02
C ASP A 415 -12.16 2.67 6.67
N SER A 416 -12.30 3.95 6.32
CA SER A 416 -13.31 4.86 6.82
C SER A 416 -14.72 4.38 6.45
N PHE A 417 -15.53 4.01 7.45
CA PHE A 417 -16.89 3.49 7.23
C PHE A 417 -17.82 4.50 6.54
N MET A 418 -17.73 5.77 6.96
CA MET A 418 -18.55 6.87 6.46
C MET A 418 -17.81 8.19 6.61
N LEU A 419 -18.15 9.16 5.75
CA LEU A 419 -17.65 10.53 5.82
C LEU A 419 -18.77 11.49 6.19
N HIS A 420 -18.44 12.41 7.09
CA HIS A 420 -19.34 13.48 7.54
C HIS A 420 -18.81 14.83 7.08
N TYR A 421 -19.48 15.44 6.10
CA TYR A 421 -19.10 16.69 5.43
C TYR A 421 -19.39 17.94 6.28
N MET A 422 -19.02 17.86 7.55
CA MET A 422 -19.15 18.92 8.54
C MET A 422 -18.24 20.11 8.18
N GLY A 423 -18.68 21.32 8.51
CA GLY A 423 -17.90 22.54 8.27
C GLY A 423 -17.90 23.06 6.83
N TYR A 424 -18.55 22.39 5.87
CA TYR A 424 -18.60 22.85 4.47
C TYR A 424 -19.78 23.80 4.19
N PRO A 425 -19.60 24.84 3.35
CA PRO A 425 -20.70 25.63 2.79
C PRO A 425 -21.72 24.75 2.05
N ASP A 426 -23.03 25.00 2.15
CA ASP A 426 -24.07 24.13 1.57
C ASP A 426 -23.90 23.80 0.08
N ARG A 427 -23.67 24.79 -0.79
CA ARG A 427 -23.47 24.56 -2.24
C ARG A 427 -22.17 23.80 -2.52
N PHE A 428 -21.13 24.11 -1.75
CA PHE A 428 -19.84 23.46 -1.90
C PHE A 428 -19.87 22.01 -1.38
N ARG A 429 -20.54 21.80 -0.25
CA ARG A 429 -20.87 20.49 0.31
C ARG A 429 -21.63 19.64 -0.70
N ALA A 430 -22.65 20.19 -1.36
CA ALA A 430 -23.39 19.51 -2.42
C ALA A 430 -22.46 19.05 -3.56
N LEU A 431 -21.50 19.88 -3.96
CA LEU A 431 -20.54 19.53 -5.00
C LEU A 431 -19.65 18.35 -4.58
N VAL A 432 -19.05 18.40 -3.38
CA VAL A 432 -18.15 17.36 -2.89
C VAL A 432 -18.93 16.06 -2.61
N MET A 433 -20.09 16.15 -1.98
CA MET A 433 -20.97 14.99 -1.77
C MET A 433 -21.42 14.38 -3.09
N ARG A 434 -21.73 15.18 -4.12
CA ARG A 434 -22.08 14.67 -5.46
C ARG A 434 -20.93 13.89 -6.07
N HIS A 435 -19.71 14.44 -5.98
CA HIS A 435 -18.50 13.76 -6.44
C HIS A 435 -18.33 12.41 -5.73
N ASP A 436 -18.35 12.40 -4.40
CA ASP A 436 -18.09 11.18 -3.62
C ASP A 436 -19.22 10.15 -3.74
N ALA A 437 -20.49 10.58 -3.78
CA ALA A 437 -21.63 9.70 -4.04
C ALA A 437 -21.53 9.02 -5.42
N GLN A 438 -21.11 9.75 -6.46
CA GLN A 438 -20.86 9.17 -7.77
C GLN A 438 -19.71 8.14 -7.75
N GLN A 439 -18.67 8.38 -6.96
CA GLN A 439 -17.56 7.42 -6.79
C GLN A 439 -18.03 6.14 -6.07
N ILE A 440 -18.87 6.28 -5.04
CA ILE A 440 -19.48 5.14 -4.32
C ILE A 440 -20.38 4.35 -5.28
N GLU A 441 -21.23 5.03 -6.06
CA GLU A 441 -22.15 4.39 -7.01
C GLU A 441 -21.44 3.72 -8.19
N ARG A 442 -20.38 4.33 -8.73
CA ARG A 442 -19.51 3.69 -9.72
C ARG A 442 -18.79 2.48 -9.14
N GLY A 443 -18.44 2.51 -7.86
CA GLY A 443 -17.98 1.32 -7.15
C GLY A 443 -19.02 0.20 -7.04
N ALA A 444 -20.33 0.53 -7.12
CA ALA A 444 -21.45 -0.37 -6.86
C ALA A 444 -22.22 -0.87 -8.11
N HIS A 445 -22.20 -0.17 -9.25
CA HIS A 445 -23.06 -0.47 -10.42
C HIS A 445 -22.37 -0.85 -11.74
N GLY A 446 -21.04 -0.95 -11.77
CA GLY A 446 -20.27 -1.40 -12.93
C GLY A 446 -18.87 -0.84 -12.80
N THR A 447 -17.79 -1.63 -12.90
CA THR A 447 -17.28 -1.98 -14.23
C THR A 447 -17.46 -0.83 -15.23
N ASP A 448 -16.81 0.32 -14.99
CA ASP A 448 -16.07 0.99 -16.05
C ASP A 448 -15.04 2.00 -15.53
N ASP A 449 -13.99 2.14 -16.33
CA ASP A 449 -12.70 2.79 -16.14
C ASP A 449 -12.78 4.28 -15.77
N THR A 450 -12.00 4.68 -14.75
CA THR A 450 -11.18 5.93 -14.65
C THR A 450 -10.87 6.32 -13.18
N LYS A 451 -10.48 5.37 -12.33
CA LYS A 451 -9.51 5.65 -11.28
C LYS A 451 -8.15 5.23 -11.83
N ALA A 452 -7.11 6.03 -11.62
CA ALA A 452 -5.75 5.51 -11.76
C ALA A 452 -5.68 4.21 -10.92
N PRO A 453 -5.29 3.09 -11.54
CA PRO A 453 -5.81 1.80 -11.15
C PRO A 453 -5.14 1.31 -9.86
N VAL A 454 -5.95 1.03 -8.83
CA VAL A 454 -5.75 -0.25 -8.16
C VAL A 454 -6.20 -1.27 -9.22
N PRO A 455 -5.35 -2.21 -9.64
CA PRO A 455 -5.67 -3.06 -10.77
C PRO A 455 -6.96 -3.79 -10.48
N PHE A 456 -7.96 -3.52 -11.30
CA PHE A 456 -9.13 -4.33 -11.45
C PHE A 456 -8.62 -5.74 -11.74
N ARG A 457 -8.71 -6.64 -10.75
CA ARG A 457 -8.61 -8.06 -11.07
C ARG A 457 -9.86 -8.37 -11.87
N PRO A 458 -9.74 -8.86 -13.11
CA PRO A 458 -10.89 -9.43 -13.78
C PRO A 458 -11.50 -10.47 -12.82
N ALA A 459 -12.83 -10.56 -12.78
CA ALA A 459 -13.48 -11.71 -12.18
C ALA A 459 -12.93 -12.95 -12.92
N ARG A 460 -11.94 -13.60 -12.31
CA ARG A 460 -11.34 -14.80 -12.88
C ARG A 460 -12.46 -15.81 -13.03
N PRO A 461 -12.55 -16.57 -14.13
CA PRO A 461 -13.37 -17.78 -14.13
C PRO A 461 -12.94 -18.55 -12.89
N LYS A 462 -13.86 -18.83 -11.96
CA LYS A 462 -13.52 -19.42 -10.66
C LYS A 462 -12.78 -20.73 -10.93
N GLN A 463 -11.46 -20.69 -10.88
CA GLN A 463 -10.64 -21.87 -11.13
C GLN A 463 -10.92 -22.85 -10.01
N ARG A 464 -11.17 -24.09 -10.38
CA ARG A 464 -11.39 -25.18 -9.43
C ARG A 464 -10.04 -25.53 -8.80
N LEU A 465 -10.05 -25.77 -7.49
CA LEU A 465 -8.86 -26.16 -6.73
C LEU A 465 -9.02 -27.60 -6.24
N HIS A 466 -8.06 -28.46 -6.57
CA HIS A 466 -8.00 -29.82 -6.05
C HIS A 466 -6.93 -29.92 -4.97
N PHE A 467 -7.35 -30.29 -3.76
CA PHE A 467 -6.47 -30.52 -2.63
C PHE A 467 -6.13 -32.01 -2.54
N THR A 468 -4.90 -32.33 -2.16
CA THR A 468 -4.47 -33.73 -1.99
C THR A 468 -3.21 -33.80 -1.13
N HIS A 469 -2.91 -34.99 -0.61
CA HIS A 469 -1.62 -35.28 0.02
C HIS A 469 -1.02 -36.58 -0.54
N LEU A 470 0.31 -36.62 -0.68
CA LEU A 470 1.03 -37.72 -1.35
C LEU A 470 2.08 -38.38 -0.44
N HIS A 471 1.74 -38.61 0.84
CA HIS A 471 2.67 -39.19 1.82
C HIS A 471 2.93 -40.71 1.62
N GLY A 472 2.03 -41.41 0.93
CA GLY A 472 2.20 -42.82 0.56
C GLY A 472 2.18 -43.81 1.72
N ILE A 473 1.47 -43.49 2.81
CA ILE A 473 1.22 -44.41 3.94
C ILE A 473 -0.21 -44.94 3.81
N PRO A 474 -0.43 -46.26 3.63
CA PRO A 474 -1.78 -46.82 3.52
C PRO A 474 -2.61 -46.61 4.79
N ASP A 475 -3.92 -46.38 4.62
CA ASP A 475 -4.93 -46.35 5.69
C ASP A 475 -4.67 -45.33 6.83
N VAL A 476 -4.09 -44.16 6.50
CA VAL A 476 -3.83 -43.06 7.44
C VAL A 476 -4.54 -41.77 7.00
N ASP A 477 -5.25 -41.13 7.94
CA ASP A 477 -6.01 -39.87 7.78
C ASP A 477 -5.39 -38.70 8.58
N GLN A 478 -4.23 -38.89 9.21
CA GLN A 478 -3.60 -37.93 10.14
C GLN A 478 -3.30 -36.54 9.55
N PHE A 479 -3.26 -36.43 8.23
CA PHE A 479 -2.94 -35.20 7.51
C PHE A 479 -4.19 -34.47 7.02
N ASP A 480 -5.36 -35.13 7.06
CA ASP A 480 -6.59 -34.59 6.50
C ASP A 480 -6.97 -33.27 7.17
N ASP A 481 -6.80 -33.15 8.49
CA ASP A 481 -7.13 -31.91 9.20
C ASP A 481 -6.29 -30.69 8.74
N ILE A 482 -5.05 -30.97 8.31
CA ILE A 482 -4.11 -29.96 7.81
C ILE A 482 -4.57 -29.52 6.42
N VAL A 483 -4.86 -30.47 5.54
CA VAL A 483 -5.33 -30.18 4.17
C VAL A 483 -6.68 -29.46 4.19
N GLU A 484 -7.61 -29.94 5.03
CA GLU A 484 -8.93 -29.33 5.22
C GLU A 484 -8.83 -27.89 5.72
N SER A 485 -7.79 -27.54 6.50
CA SER A 485 -7.60 -26.17 6.96
C SER A 485 -7.38 -25.20 5.79
N TYR A 486 -6.64 -25.62 4.76
CA TYR A 486 -6.44 -24.81 3.55
C TYR A 486 -7.65 -24.91 2.61
N ARG A 487 -8.24 -26.09 2.44
CA ARG A 487 -9.37 -26.32 1.54
C ARG A 487 -10.60 -25.50 1.95
N LEU A 488 -11.02 -25.61 3.20
CA LEU A 488 -12.17 -24.86 3.73
C LEU A 488 -11.90 -23.35 3.73
N ALA A 489 -10.64 -22.93 3.88
CA ALA A 489 -10.27 -21.52 3.76
C ALA A 489 -10.39 -21.03 2.31
N ALA A 490 -10.03 -21.85 1.31
CA ALA A 490 -10.26 -21.54 -0.09
C ALA A 490 -11.77 -21.47 -0.42
N GLU A 491 -12.59 -22.36 0.14
CA GLU A 491 -14.06 -22.27 -0.01
C GLU A 491 -14.62 -20.99 0.61
N ALA A 492 -14.14 -20.60 1.79
CA ALA A 492 -14.51 -19.34 2.44
C ALA A 492 -14.10 -18.10 1.61
N LEU A 493 -13.05 -18.22 0.80
CA LEU A 493 -12.63 -17.21 -0.19
C LEU A 493 -13.41 -17.31 -1.51
N GLY A 494 -14.34 -18.26 -1.64
CA GLY A 494 -15.26 -18.38 -2.76
C GLY A 494 -14.80 -19.27 -3.91
N TYR A 495 -13.72 -20.05 -3.74
CA TYR A 495 -13.25 -21.03 -4.72
C TYR A 495 -14.06 -22.33 -4.65
N GLU A 496 -14.28 -22.96 -5.81
CA GLU A 496 -14.78 -24.34 -5.85
C GLU A 496 -13.62 -25.29 -5.54
N THR A 497 -13.83 -26.21 -4.58
CA THR A 497 -12.77 -27.11 -4.14
C THR A 497 -13.17 -28.58 -4.22
N SER A 498 -12.19 -29.45 -4.33
CA SER A 498 -12.32 -30.89 -4.09
C SER A 498 -11.14 -31.37 -3.26
N PHE A 499 -11.30 -32.49 -2.56
CA PHE A 499 -10.21 -33.15 -1.83
C PHE A 499 -10.32 -34.65 -2.00
N THR A 500 -9.23 -35.26 -2.47
CA THR A 500 -9.13 -36.71 -2.57
C THR A 500 -7.69 -37.14 -2.25
N PRO A 501 -7.44 -37.79 -1.11
CA PRO A 501 -6.12 -38.27 -0.74
C PRO A 501 -5.46 -39.09 -1.84
N HIS A 502 -4.16 -38.89 -2.06
CA HIS A 502 -3.35 -39.65 -3.00
C HIS A 502 -3.75 -39.57 -4.49
N GLN A 503 -4.60 -38.60 -4.86
CA GLN A 503 -5.02 -38.39 -6.25
C GLN A 503 -4.66 -36.98 -6.72
N LEU A 504 -4.38 -36.84 -8.02
CA LEU A 504 -4.15 -35.59 -8.71
C LEU A 504 -5.24 -35.44 -9.78
N ASP A 505 -5.69 -34.22 -10.04
CA ASP A 505 -6.67 -33.91 -11.07
C ASP A 505 -6.01 -33.06 -12.18
N PRO A 506 -5.79 -33.60 -13.39
CA PRO A 506 -5.07 -32.88 -14.45
C PRO A 506 -5.84 -31.68 -15.03
N GLU A 507 -7.14 -31.56 -14.76
CA GLU A 507 -8.00 -30.52 -15.36
C GLU A 507 -8.10 -29.24 -14.51
N VAL A 508 -7.47 -29.22 -13.33
CA VAL A 508 -7.62 -28.15 -12.33
C VAL A 508 -6.29 -27.83 -11.64
N VAL A 509 -6.28 -26.78 -10.82
CA VAL A 509 -5.07 -26.43 -10.03
C VAL A 509 -4.97 -27.38 -8.83
N ASN A 510 -3.86 -28.11 -8.75
CA ASN A 510 -3.58 -29.03 -7.65
C ASN A 510 -2.82 -28.33 -6.53
N ILE A 511 -3.26 -28.51 -5.28
CA ILE A 511 -2.59 -28.06 -4.06
C ILE A 511 -2.19 -29.32 -3.28
N VAL A 512 -0.88 -29.60 -3.29
CA VAL A 512 -0.33 -30.90 -2.91
C VAL A 512 0.48 -30.79 -1.63
N PHE A 513 0.11 -31.57 -0.62
CA PHE A 513 0.76 -31.63 0.68
C PHE A 513 1.59 -32.92 0.81
N PHE A 514 2.66 -32.90 1.62
CA PHE A 514 3.42 -34.10 1.99
C PHE A 514 3.89 -34.95 0.78
N ALA A 515 4.53 -34.34 -0.21
CA ALA A 515 4.96 -34.97 -1.47
C ALA A 515 6.18 -35.91 -1.33
N TRP A 516 6.17 -36.84 -0.36
CA TRP A 516 7.33 -37.59 0.13
C TRP A 516 7.92 -38.63 -0.82
N ARG A 517 7.11 -39.22 -1.70
CA ARG A 517 7.52 -40.33 -2.58
C ARG A 517 7.37 -40.01 -4.06
N THR A 518 7.35 -38.73 -4.39
CA THR A 518 7.21 -38.23 -5.76
C THR A 518 8.51 -37.57 -6.22
N ASN A 519 8.60 -37.32 -7.53
CA ASN A 519 9.68 -36.53 -8.12
C ASN A 519 9.09 -35.57 -9.15
N TRP A 520 9.92 -34.67 -9.67
CA TRP A 520 9.49 -33.64 -10.62
C TRP A 520 8.77 -34.19 -11.86
N GLN A 521 9.12 -35.38 -12.36
CA GLN A 521 8.50 -35.97 -13.56
C GLN A 521 7.01 -36.31 -13.39
N TRP A 522 6.50 -36.29 -12.16
CA TRP A 522 5.06 -36.45 -11.89
C TRP A 522 4.31 -35.12 -12.05
N PHE A 523 5.00 -34.01 -11.79
CA PHE A 523 4.41 -32.67 -11.75
C PHE A 523 4.72 -31.84 -13.00
N ASP A 524 5.71 -32.22 -13.80
CA ASP A 524 6.12 -31.50 -15.02
C ASP A 524 4.95 -31.30 -16.00
N LYS A 525 4.09 -32.30 -16.17
CA LYS A 525 2.86 -32.23 -16.98
C LYS A 525 1.75 -31.39 -16.38
N LEU A 526 1.79 -31.19 -15.07
CA LEU A 526 0.82 -30.36 -14.34
C LEU A 526 1.29 -28.92 -14.23
N HIS A 527 2.56 -28.60 -14.48
CA HIS A 527 3.05 -27.23 -14.44
C HIS A 527 2.37 -26.37 -15.54
N PRO A 528 1.87 -25.16 -15.22
CA PRO A 528 1.98 -24.42 -13.96
C PRO A 528 0.80 -24.59 -12.98
N HIS A 529 -0.09 -25.56 -13.21
CA HIS A 529 -1.31 -25.86 -12.44
C HIS A 529 -1.07 -26.70 -11.17
N CYS A 530 0.07 -26.50 -10.49
CA CYS A 530 0.42 -27.23 -9.27
C CYS A 530 1.11 -26.30 -8.25
N ILE A 531 0.64 -26.36 -7.00
CA ILE A 531 1.25 -25.76 -5.81
C ILE A 531 1.68 -26.88 -4.88
N ILE A 532 2.92 -26.84 -4.42
CA ILE A 532 3.41 -27.74 -3.36
C ILE A 532 3.40 -26.99 -2.03
N VAL A 533 2.70 -27.54 -1.04
CA VAL A 533 2.73 -27.05 0.34
C VAL A 533 3.72 -27.89 1.13
N ASN A 534 4.88 -27.29 1.41
CA ASN A 534 5.94 -27.98 2.14
C ASN A 534 5.71 -27.84 3.65
N PHE A 535 5.56 -28.99 4.32
CA PHE A 535 5.51 -29.10 5.79
C PHE A 535 6.75 -29.79 6.37
N GLU A 536 7.74 -30.07 5.53
CA GLU A 536 8.93 -30.81 5.91
C GLU A 536 10.10 -29.88 6.22
N HIS A 537 10.89 -30.24 7.22
CA HIS A 537 12.07 -29.46 7.59
C HIS A 537 13.16 -29.66 6.53
N LEU A 538 13.57 -28.57 5.86
CA LEU A 538 14.67 -28.59 4.89
C LEU A 538 16.02 -28.52 5.61
N THR A 539 16.33 -29.60 6.33
CA THR A 539 17.52 -29.72 7.18
C THR A 539 18.26 -31.03 6.87
N PRO A 540 19.61 -31.01 6.76
CA PRO A 540 20.40 -32.22 6.56
C PRO A 540 20.08 -33.30 7.59
N GLY A 541 19.92 -34.55 7.11
CA GLY A 541 19.50 -35.69 7.92
C GLY A 541 17.99 -35.96 7.90
N ASN A 542 17.17 -35.02 7.39
CA ASN A 542 15.76 -35.30 7.07
C ASN A 542 15.67 -36.04 5.72
N PHE A 543 14.76 -37.01 5.61
CA PHE A 543 14.54 -37.74 4.35
C PHE A 543 13.99 -36.85 3.22
N CYS A 544 13.28 -35.76 3.57
CA CYS A 544 12.84 -34.73 2.63
C CYS A 544 13.94 -33.69 2.29
N PHE A 545 15.19 -33.92 2.71
CA PHE A 545 16.35 -33.16 2.26
C PHE A 545 17.10 -33.85 1.10
N SER A 546 16.38 -34.59 0.24
CA SER A 546 16.95 -35.26 -0.93
C SER A 546 16.87 -34.38 -2.19
N GLU A 547 17.76 -34.59 -3.16
CA GLU A 547 17.72 -33.83 -4.42
C GLU A 547 16.41 -34.07 -5.19
N ALA A 548 15.83 -35.27 -5.12
CA ALA A 548 14.56 -35.57 -5.79
C ALA A 548 13.40 -34.71 -5.24
N TYR A 549 13.34 -34.54 -3.92
CA TYR A 549 12.34 -33.68 -3.28
C TYR A 549 12.61 -32.20 -3.59
N GLN A 550 13.86 -31.75 -3.42
CA GLN A 550 14.25 -30.37 -3.71
C GLN A 550 14.02 -29.98 -5.18
N ALA A 551 14.28 -30.89 -6.13
CA ALA A 551 13.98 -30.67 -7.53
C ALA A 551 12.48 -30.48 -7.79
N THR A 552 11.61 -31.16 -7.03
CA THR A 552 10.15 -30.95 -7.12
C THR A 552 9.79 -29.54 -6.61
N LEU A 553 10.31 -29.16 -5.44
CA LEU A 553 10.06 -27.83 -4.85
C LEU A 553 10.58 -26.69 -5.75
N ARG A 554 11.75 -26.88 -6.36
CA ARG A 554 12.41 -25.88 -7.21
C ARG A 554 11.63 -25.55 -8.48
N ASN A 555 10.87 -26.51 -9.01
CA ASN A 555 10.17 -26.37 -10.28
C ASN A 555 8.65 -26.18 -10.14
N CYS A 556 8.10 -26.24 -8.93
CA CYS A 556 6.69 -25.92 -8.66
C CYS A 556 6.55 -24.56 -7.98
N TYR A 557 5.33 -24.03 -7.92
CA TYR A 557 5.04 -22.94 -6.98
C TYR A 557 4.98 -23.49 -5.55
N LEU A 558 5.75 -22.88 -4.65
CA LEU A 558 5.98 -23.42 -3.32
C LEU A 558 5.31 -22.58 -2.23
N TRP A 559 4.52 -23.22 -1.37
CA TRP A 559 4.06 -22.63 -0.11
C TRP A 559 4.85 -23.23 1.05
N GLU A 560 5.59 -22.36 1.74
CA GLU A 560 6.35 -22.72 2.94
C GLU A 560 5.57 -22.33 4.19
N TYR A 561 5.34 -23.29 5.08
CA TYR A 561 4.73 -22.99 6.38
C TYR A 561 5.72 -22.39 7.39
N SER A 562 7.01 -22.59 7.17
CA SER A 562 8.11 -22.21 8.08
C SER A 562 8.88 -21.04 7.50
N LEU A 563 9.12 -20.01 8.32
CA LEU A 563 9.98 -18.90 7.94
C LEU A 563 11.43 -19.35 7.75
N ALA A 564 11.89 -20.33 8.54
CA ALA A 564 13.25 -20.86 8.41
C ALA A 564 13.48 -21.59 7.08
N ASN A 565 12.50 -22.38 6.61
CA ASN A 565 12.56 -22.94 5.26
C ASN A 565 12.46 -21.83 4.19
N PHE A 566 11.49 -20.92 4.33
CA PHE A 566 11.31 -19.81 3.39
C PHE A 566 12.57 -18.95 3.25
N GLN A 567 13.34 -18.78 4.33
CA GLN A 567 14.65 -18.14 4.32
C GLN A 567 15.67 -18.93 3.46
N LYS A 568 15.70 -20.26 3.59
CA LYS A 568 16.60 -21.16 2.85
C LYS A 568 16.26 -21.31 1.38
N ASN A 569 15.00 -21.07 0.97
CA ASN A 569 14.54 -21.22 -0.42
C ASN A 569 15.49 -20.58 -1.44
N VAL A 570 16.03 -19.39 -1.12
CA VAL A 570 16.96 -18.67 -2.00
C VAL A 570 18.28 -19.44 -2.20
N GLU A 571 18.87 -19.96 -1.13
CA GLU A 571 20.11 -20.76 -1.19
C GLU A 571 19.91 -22.09 -1.92
N LEU A 572 18.70 -22.65 -1.85
CA LEU A 572 18.32 -23.89 -2.51
C LEU A 572 17.86 -23.69 -3.97
N GLY A 573 17.83 -22.43 -4.43
CA GLY A 573 17.50 -22.03 -5.80
C GLY A 573 16.00 -22.04 -6.11
N PHE A 574 15.13 -21.98 -5.10
CA PHE A 574 13.68 -21.93 -5.28
C PHE A 574 13.26 -20.49 -5.57
N THR A 575 12.68 -20.27 -6.75
CA THR A 575 12.44 -18.92 -7.26
C THR A 575 11.01 -18.42 -7.13
N ALA A 576 10.03 -19.32 -7.02
CA ALA A 576 8.61 -19.01 -6.90
C ALA A 576 8.05 -19.60 -5.59
N SER A 577 8.01 -18.80 -4.54
CA SER A 577 7.58 -19.29 -3.23
C SER A 577 6.92 -18.22 -2.35
N ASP A 578 5.98 -18.63 -1.52
CA ASP A 578 5.30 -17.82 -0.53
C ASP A 578 5.40 -18.41 0.87
N HIS A 579 5.45 -17.56 1.90
CA HIS A 579 5.25 -18.00 3.28
C HIS A 579 3.75 -18.08 3.59
N VAL A 580 3.22 -19.29 3.71
CA VAL A 580 1.81 -19.58 3.99
C VAL A 580 1.72 -20.50 5.21
N PRO A 581 1.71 -19.94 6.43
CA PRO A 581 1.67 -20.73 7.65
C PRO A 581 0.35 -21.50 7.77
N LEU A 582 0.38 -22.59 8.54
CA LEU A 582 -0.82 -23.27 8.99
C LEU A 582 -1.42 -22.50 10.17
N ALA A 583 -2.68 -22.12 10.01
CA ALA A 583 -3.47 -21.33 10.93
C ALA A 583 -4.89 -21.94 11.08
N TYR A 584 -5.77 -21.23 11.76
CA TYR A 584 -7.09 -21.75 12.09
C TYR A 584 -8.08 -21.57 10.95
N GLN A 585 -8.74 -22.68 10.60
CA GLN A 585 -9.96 -22.66 9.81
C GLN A 585 -11.03 -23.49 10.52
N ARG A 586 -12.24 -22.95 10.64
CA ARG A 586 -13.35 -23.62 11.31
C ARG A 586 -13.77 -24.86 10.50
N GLY A 587 -14.05 -25.96 11.20
CA GLY A 587 -14.53 -27.20 10.59
C GLY A 587 -13.45 -28.12 10.02
N ALA A 588 -12.18 -27.70 10.02
CA ALA A 588 -11.10 -28.49 9.42
C ALA A 588 -10.71 -29.75 10.20
N GLY A 589 -11.17 -29.92 11.44
CA GLY A 589 -10.87 -31.09 12.26
C GLY A 589 -11.66 -31.05 13.56
N ALA A 590 -11.40 -31.99 14.47
CA ALA A 590 -12.08 -32.05 15.75
C ALA A 590 -11.92 -30.76 16.57
N GLU A 591 -13.05 -30.19 16.97
CA GLU A 591 -13.12 -28.94 17.71
C GLU A 591 -14.15 -29.07 18.84
N PRO A 592 -13.76 -29.71 19.97
CA PRO A 592 -14.66 -29.89 21.09
C PRO A 592 -15.09 -28.54 21.66
N ALA A 593 -16.41 -28.40 21.91
CA ALA A 593 -16.95 -27.27 22.65
C ALA A 593 -16.37 -27.26 24.07
N ALA A 594 -16.22 -26.08 24.67
CA ALA A 594 -15.55 -25.93 25.96
C ALA A 594 -16.21 -26.77 27.07
N GLU A 595 -17.53 -26.93 26.99
CA GLU A 595 -18.36 -27.71 27.93
C GLU A 595 -18.13 -29.22 27.81
N THR A 596 -17.53 -29.66 26.70
CA THR A 596 -17.23 -31.09 26.44
C THR A 596 -15.82 -31.50 26.89
N VAL A 597 -15.00 -30.54 27.33
CA VAL A 597 -13.70 -30.81 27.97
C VAL A 597 -13.96 -31.54 29.29
N LEU A 598 -13.35 -32.72 29.44
CA LEU A 598 -13.56 -33.56 30.61
C LEU A 598 -12.95 -32.88 31.86
N PRO A 599 -13.64 -32.92 33.02
CA PRO A 599 -13.06 -32.52 34.30
C PRO A 599 -11.77 -33.29 34.60
N ASP A 600 -10.84 -32.71 35.36
CA ASP A 600 -9.51 -33.32 35.64
C ASP A 600 -9.60 -34.74 36.19
N ALA A 601 -10.61 -35.05 37.01
CA ALA A 601 -10.84 -36.38 37.58
C ALA A 601 -11.19 -37.46 36.53
N GLN A 602 -11.68 -37.05 35.36
CA GLN A 602 -12.07 -37.93 34.25
C GLN A 602 -11.01 -37.98 33.13
N GLN A 603 -9.99 -37.12 33.19
CA GLN A 603 -8.82 -37.19 32.32
C GLN A 603 -7.83 -38.23 32.89
N ASP A 604 -8.06 -39.49 32.54
CA ASP A 604 -7.33 -40.63 33.08
C ASP A 604 -6.02 -40.95 32.36
N ILE A 605 -5.59 -40.13 31.40
CA ILE A 605 -4.28 -40.20 30.75
C ILE A 605 -3.48 -38.98 31.17
N ASP A 606 -2.27 -39.19 31.71
CA ASP A 606 -1.45 -38.07 32.16
C ASP A 606 -0.83 -37.37 30.95
N VAL A 607 -0.21 -38.13 30.05
CA VAL A 607 0.48 -37.59 28.87
C VAL A 607 0.11 -38.34 27.59
N VAL A 608 -0.15 -37.61 26.52
CA VAL A 608 -0.19 -38.17 25.15
C VAL A 608 0.96 -37.61 24.32
N PHE A 609 1.50 -38.43 23.44
CA PHE A 609 2.37 -38.00 22.34
C PHE A 609 2.03 -38.79 21.08
N PHE A 610 1.94 -38.10 19.93
CA PHE A 610 1.80 -38.74 18.62
C PHE A 610 2.71 -38.07 17.58
N GLY A 611 3.30 -38.90 16.72
CA GLY A 611 4.27 -38.50 15.70
C GLY A 611 5.36 -39.56 15.53
N ALA A 612 6.27 -39.34 14.58
CA ALA A 612 7.37 -40.26 14.33
C ALA A 612 8.24 -40.47 15.59
N THR A 613 8.48 -41.73 15.93
CA THR A 613 9.34 -42.15 17.03
C THR A 613 10.80 -42.05 16.62
N THR A 614 11.52 -41.10 17.22
CA THR A 614 12.98 -40.98 17.08
C THR A 614 13.66 -41.31 18.41
N PRO A 615 14.93 -41.74 18.44
CA PRO A 615 15.65 -42.03 19.68
C PRO A 615 15.56 -40.89 20.71
N ARG A 616 15.68 -39.65 20.22
CA ARG A 616 15.55 -38.42 21.01
C ARG A 616 14.18 -38.27 21.70
N ARG A 617 13.10 -38.50 20.96
CA ARG A 617 11.73 -38.41 21.48
C ARG A 617 11.46 -39.55 22.48
N VAL A 618 11.96 -40.75 22.18
CA VAL A 618 11.84 -41.93 23.06
C VAL A 618 12.48 -41.67 24.42
N GLN A 619 13.65 -41.03 24.48
CA GLN A 619 14.31 -40.70 25.76
C GLN A 619 13.42 -39.85 26.69
N VAL A 620 12.74 -38.82 26.16
CA VAL A 620 11.83 -37.98 26.96
C VAL A 620 10.64 -38.79 27.45
N LEU A 621 10.06 -39.62 26.58
CA LEU A 621 8.88 -40.43 26.91
C LEU A 621 9.21 -41.53 27.94
N GLU A 622 10.33 -42.23 27.79
CA GLU A 622 10.81 -43.22 28.76
C GLU A 622 11.13 -42.58 30.11
N ALA A 623 11.75 -41.39 30.11
CA ALA A 623 12.05 -40.65 31.33
C ALA A 623 10.78 -40.22 32.10
N LEU A 624 9.68 -39.91 31.39
CA LEU A 624 8.39 -39.62 32.01
C LEU A 624 7.74 -40.90 32.57
N ILE A 625 7.73 -41.99 31.80
CA ILE A 625 7.20 -43.30 32.22
C ILE A 625 7.94 -43.81 33.46
N ALA A 626 9.27 -43.68 33.49
CA ALA A 626 10.11 -44.07 34.64
C ALA A 626 9.78 -43.28 35.92
N ARG A 627 9.18 -42.09 35.79
CA ARG A 627 8.70 -41.26 36.91
C ARG A 627 7.23 -41.51 37.26
N GLY A 628 6.64 -42.58 36.73
CA GLY A 628 5.27 -43.00 37.03
C GLY A 628 4.19 -42.28 36.22
N VAL A 629 4.55 -41.51 35.18
CA VAL A 629 3.58 -40.84 34.30
C VAL A 629 2.89 -41.88 33.41
N ARG A 630 1.55 -41.88 33.40
CA ARG A 630 0.76 -42.73 32.48
C ARG A 630 0.75 -42.09 31.08
N ALA A 631 1.76 -42.43 30.29
CA ALA A 631 1.91 -41.96 28.92
C ALA A 631 1.26 -42.92 27.91
N VAL A 632 0.56 -42.38 26.91
CA VAL A 632 -0.08 -43.16 25.83
C VAL A 632 0.47 -42.73 24.46
N LEU A 633 0.87 -43.72 23.66
CA LEU A 633 1.61 -43.56 22.39
C LEU A 633 0.93 -44.36 21.25
N PRO A 634 1.06 -43.94 19.97
CA PRO A 634 0.50 -44.63 18.82
C PRO A 634 1.31 -45.86 18.43
N MET A 635 1.21 -46.92 19.25
CA MET A 635 1.89 -48.20 19.03
C MET A 635 0.88 -49.35 19.00
N PRO A 636 1.06 -50.36 18.12
CA PRO A 636 2.18 -50.57 17.21
C PRO A 636 2.09 -49.81 15.88
N ARG A 637 1.01 -49.05 15.63
CA ARG A 637 0.80 -48.28 14.39
C ARG A 637 0.37 -46.83 14.68
N PRO A 638 0.54 -45.92 13.72
CA PRO A 638 -0.06 -44.59 13.78
C PRO A 638 -1.59 -44.67 14.03
N TRP A 639 -2.12 -43.78 14.86
CA TRP A 639 -3.56 -43.66 15.12
C TRP A 639 -4.30 -43.02 13.95
N ARG A 640 -5.55 -43.42 13.71
CA ARG A 640 -6.47 -42.63 12.88
C ARG A 640 -6.96 -41.40 13.65
N ASN A 641 -7.51 -40.40 12.96
CA ASN A 641 -7.96 -39.15 13.59
C ASN A 641 -8.96 -39.40 14.73
N ALA A 642 -9.95 -40.27 14.53
CA ALA A 642 -10.91 -40.63 15.58
C ALA A 642 -10.25 -41.28 16.82
N GLU A 643 -9.22 -42.11 16.61
CA GLU A 643 -8.47 -42.74 17.71
C GLU A 643 -7.62 -41.70 18.45
N ARG A 644 -6.92 -40.83 17.71
CA ARG A 644 -6.14 -39.71 18.23
C ARG A 644 -7.03 -38.79 19.08
N ASP A 645 -8.18 -38.37 18.56
CA ASP A 645 -9.07 -37.42 19.24
C ASP A 645 -9.69 -38.01 20.50
N ALA A 646 -10.01 -39.31 20.49
CA ALA A 646 -10.46 -40.04 21.68
C ALA A 646 -9.39 -40.07 22.78
N HIS A 647 -8.11 -40.26 22.42
CA HIS A 647 -7.00 -40.19 23.36
C HIS A 647 -6.74 -38.76 23.85
N LEU A 648 -6.77 -37.77 22.96
CA LEU A 648 -6.60 -36.36 23.32
C LEU A 648 -7.65 -35.93 24.32
N ARG A 649 -8.93 -36.29 24.13
CA ARG A 649 -10.03 -35.96 25.05
C ARG A 649 -9.72 -36.38 26.50
N ARG A 650 -9.10 -37.55 26.70
CA ARG A 650 -8.77 -38.14 28.01
C ARG A 650 -7.43 -37.67 28.60
N ALA A 651 -6.60 -37.02 27.80
CA ALA A 651 -5.27 -36.58 28.20
C ALA A 651 -5.31 -35.26 29.00
N LYS A 652 -4.47 -35.18 30.04
CA LYS A 652 -4.21 -33.95 30.81
C LYS A 652 -3.22 -33.03 30.11
N VAL A 653 -2.11 -33.59 29.63
CA VAL A 653 -1.04 -32.85 28.95
C VAL A 653 -0.67 -33.55 27.65
N VAL A 654 -0.33 -32.78 26.62
CA VAL A 654 0.19 -33.32 25.36
C VAL A 654 1.51 -32.64 25.05
N ILE A 655 2.49 -33.40 24.54
CA ILE A 655 3.83 -32.86 24.28
C ILE A 655 4.02 -32.60 22.78
N ASN A 656 4.53 -31.42 22.45
CA ASN A 656 4.99 -31.06 21.12
C ASN A 656 6.51 -30.89 21.15
N MET A 657 7.27 -31.77 20.50
CA MET A 657 8.74 -31.77 20.59
C MET A 657 9.40 -32.05 19.24
N HIS A 658 10.62 -31.53 19.08
CA HIS A 658 11.36 -31.58 17.83
C HIS A 658 11.72 -32.99 17.40
N GLN A 659 11.66 -33.25 16.09
CA GLN A 659 12.16 -34.52 15.52
C GLN A 659 13.69 -34.58 15.48
N LEU A 660 14.33 -33.45 15.17
CA LEU A 660 15.75 -33.32 14.87
C LEU A 660 16.42 -32.41 15.90
N ASP A 661 17.65 -32.73 16.31
CA ASP A 661 18.45 -31.93 17.25
C ASP A 661 18.90 -30.59 16.67
N ASN A 662 19.14 -30.56 15.35
CA ASN A 662 19.64 -29.39 14.63
C ASN A 662 18.51 -28.52 14.04
N SER A 663 17.27 -28.68 14.50
CA SER A 663 16.12 -27.91 14.02
C SER A 663 15.53 -27.04 15.13
N ARG A 664 15.13 -25.82 14.76
CA ARG A 664 14.33 -24.91 15.60
C ARG A 664 12.93 -24.67 15.07
N ILE A 665 12.57 -25.32 13.96
CA ILE A 665 11.22 -25.27 13.39
C ILE A 665 10.28 -26.01 14.34
N VAL A 666 9.25 -25.30 14.80
CA VAL A 666 8.21 -25.87 15.66
C VAL A 666 7.23 -26.66 14.82
N GLU A 667 6.80 -27.83 15.32
CA GLU A 667 5.81 -28.68 14.67
C GLU A 667 4.39 -28.09 14.76
N ILE A 668 4.16 -26.98 14.04
CA ILE A 668 2.85 -26.32 13.89
C ILE A 668 1.75 -27.30 13.44
N PRO A 669 1.99 -28.26 12.52
CA PRO A 669 1.00 -29.30 12.20
C PRO A 669 0.44 -30.03 13.41
N ARG A 670 1.30 -30.43 14.35
CA ARG A 670 0.84 -31.06 15.60
C ARG A 670 0.20 -30.03 16.51
N LEU A 671 0.87 -28.90 16.73
CA LEU A 671 0.43 -27.88 17.68
C LEU A 671 -0.99 -27.38 17.38
N THR A 672 -1.32 -27.13 16.11
CA THR A 672 -2.65 -26.67 15.71
C THR A 672 -3.75 -27.68 16.04
N VAL A 673 -3.51 -28.98 15.86
CA VAL A 673 -4.42 -30.06 16.29
C VAL A 673 -4.62 -30.03 17.81
N LEU A 674 -3.55 -29.83 18.59
CA LEU A 674 -3.62 -29.80 20.05
C LEU A 674 -4.40 -28.60 20.58
N LEU A 675 -4.12 -27.41 20.06
CA LEU A 675 -4.78 -26.17 20.47
C LEU A 675 -6.27 -26.18 20.06
N ARG A 676 -6.61 -26.73 18.87
CA ARG A 676 -8.00 -26.93 18.44
C ARG A 676 -8.78 -27.86 19.37
N ASN A 677 -8.10 -28.89 19.89
CA ASN A 677 -8.65 -29.83 20.88
C ASN A 677 -8.65 -29.28 22.32
N ARG A 678 -8.31 -27.99 22.52
CA ARG A 678 -8.24 -27.32 23.83
C ARG A 678 -7.38 -28.12 24.81
N LYS A 679 -6.16 -28.49 24.40
CA LYS A 679 -5.22 -29.24 25.25
C LYS A 679 -4.17 -28.31 25.86
N ALA A 680 -3.79 -28.59 27.10
CA ALA A 680 -2.60 -28.01 27.71
C ALA A 680 -1.35 -28.66 27.07
N VAL A 681 -0.52 -27.86 26.42
CA VAL A 681 0.62 -28.34 25.64
C VAL A 681 1.94 -27.97 26.31
N VAL A 682 2.82 -28.94 26.49
CA VAL A 682 4.25 -28.68 26.71
C VAL A 682 4.93 -28.67 25.37
N CYS A 683 5.54 -27.55 25.00
CA CYS A 683 6.19 -27.39 23.71
C CYS A 683 7.69 -27.24 23.89
N GLU A 684 8.45 -27.99 23.10
CA GLU A 684 9.88 -27.73 22.97
C GLU A 684 10.08 -26.38 22.31
N LEU A 685 10.67 -25.44 23.05
CA LEU A 685 10.86 -24.07 22.62
C LEU A 685 12.20 -23.52 23.12
N TYR A 686 12.77 -22.69 22.26
CA TYR A 686 13.98 -21.91 22.49
C TYR A 686 13.70 -20.45 22.13
N PRO A 687 14.54 -19.50 22.57
CA PRO A 687 14.43 -18.10 22.15
C PRO A 687 14.40 -17.98 20.61
N ASP A 688 15.21 -18.78 19.92
CA ASP A 688 15.36 -18.83 18.46
C ASP A 688 14.42 -19.80 17.73
N SER A 689 13.37 -20.31 18.39
CA SER A 689 12.36 -21.16 17.74
C SER A 689 11.60 -20.42 16.64
N ASP A 690 11.39 -21.07 15.50
CA ASP A 690 10.51 -20.58 14.43
C ASP A 690 9.05 -20.85 14.83
N LEU A 691 8.50 -19.90 15.59
CA LEU A 691 7.13 -19.85 16.07
C LEU A 691 6.68 -18.39 16.16
N ASP A 692 5.49 -18.12 15.65
CA ASP A 692 4.86 -16.81 15.75
C ASP A 692 4.77 -16.34 17.21
N PRO A 693 5.16 -15.09 17.53
CA PRO A 693 5.20 -14.60 18.91
C PRO A 693 3.85 -14.73 19.63
N SER A 694 2.73 -14.58 18.91
CA SER A 694 1.38 -14.69 19.46
C SER A 694 0.99 -16.10 19.92
N LEU A 695 1.78 -17.12 19.58
CA LEU A 695 1.56 -18.51 19.99
C LEU A 695 2.53 -18.97 21.09
N ARG A 696 3.50 -18.15 21.48
CA ARG A 696 4.49 -18.53 22.50
C ARG A 696 3.88 -18.58 23.91
N ASP A 697 2.88 -17.75 24.21
CA ASP A 697 2.14 -17.75 25.47
C ASP A 697 0.99 -18.80 25.52
N ALA A 698 0.69 -19.43 24.37
CA ALA A 698 -0.33 -20.46 24.23
C ALA A 698 0.10 -21.85 24.73
N VAL A 699 1.37 -22.03 25.11
CA VAL A 699 1.97 -23.31 25.51
C VAL A 699 2.89 -23.15 26.71
N GLU A 700 3.18 -24.25 27.41
CA GLU A 700 4.28 -24.31 28.38
C GLU A 700 5.58 -24.63 27.62
N GLY A 701 6.38 -23.58 27.33
CA GLY A 701 7.64 -23.70 26.61
C GLY A 701 8.79 -24.20 27.49
N ALA A 702 9.57 -25.17 27.00
CA ALA A 702 10.81 -25.61 27.65
C ALA A 702 11.84 -26.11 26.62
N PRO A 703 13.15 -25.97 26.86
CA PRO A 703 14.17 -26.64 26.04
C PRO A 703 14.09 -28.17 26.24
N TRP A 704 14.66 -28.94 25.33
CA TRP A 704 14.62 -30.40 25.35
C TRP A 704 15.00 -31.03 26.69
N GLU A 705 16.08 -30.56 27.31
CA GLU A 705 16.58 -31.04 28.61
C GLU A 705 15.58 -30.81 29.74
N GLY A 706 14.73 -29.79 29.61
CA GLY A 706 13.72 -29.40 30.60
C GLY A 706 12.31 -29.95 30.31
N LEU A 707 12.09 -30.67 29.20
CA LEU A 707 10.75 -31.13 28.81
C LEU A 707 10.10 -32.03 29.87
N VAL A 708 10.89 -32.93 30.49
CA VAL A 708 10.41 -33.83 31.54
C VAL A 708 9.92 -33.03 32.74
N ASP A 709 10.74 -32.11 33.25
CA ASP A 709 10.42 -31.32 34.44
C ASP A 709 9.25 -30.36 34.17
N ALA A 710 9.22 -29.70 33.01
CA ALA A 710 8.10 -28.86 32.61
C ALA A 710 6.78 -29.65 32.53
N THR A 711 6.82 -30.87 32.00
CA THR A 711 5.66 -31.76 31.95
C THR A 711 5.16 -32.12 33.34
N LEU A 712 6.06 -32.51 34.26
CA LEU A 712 5.68 -32.84 35.64
C LEU A 712 5.12 -31.64 36.39
N ARG A 713 5.73 -30.45 36.23
CA ARG A 713 5.21 -29.20 36.80
C ARG A 713 3.81 -28.89 36.28
N LEU A 714 3.59 -29.03 34.97
CA LEU A 714 2.30 -28.75 34.37
C LEU A 714 1.24 -29.79 34.79
N LEU A 715 1.60 -31.07 34.93
CA LEU A 715 0.73 -32.12 35.49
C LEU A 715 0.34 -31.85 36.94
N ALA A 716 1.22 -31.25 37.73
CA ALA A 716 0.93 -30.87 39.12
C ALA A 716 0.07 -29.60 39.26
N ASN A 717 -0.17 -28.85 38.17
CA ASN A 717 -0.86 -27.55 38.21
C ASN A 717 -2.15 -27.51 37.36
N PRO A 718 -3.31 -27.91 37.90
CA PRO A 718 -4.58 -27.89 37.18
C PRO A 718 -5.03 -26.51 36.72
N ALA A 719 -4.75 -25.46 37.49
CA ALA A 719 -5.14 -24.10 37.15
C ALA A 719 -4.40 -23.61 35.90
N ARG A 720 -3.08 -23.86 35.83
CA ARG A 720 -2.27 -23.51 34.66
C ARG A 720 -2.68 -24.32 33.42
N ARG A 721 -3.06 -25.60 33.58
CA ARG A 721 -3.61 -26.39 32.45
C ARG A 721 -4.87 -25.77 31.89
N ALA A 722 -5.86 -25.48 32.74
CA ALA A 722 -7.11 -24.87 32.31
C ALA A 722 -6.90 -23.50 31.64
N GLU A 723 -5.93 -22.72 32.14
CA GLU A 723 -5.52 -21.47 31.49
C GLU A 723 -4.97 -21.70 30.09
N LEU A 724 -4.03 -22.63 29.90
CA LEU A 724 -3.44 -22.95 28.59
C LEU A 724 -4.46 -23.54 27.61
N GLU A 725 -5.38 -24.38 28.07
CA GLU A 725 -6.47 -24.92 27.25
C GLU A 725 -7.37 -23.81 26.67
N ARG A 726 -7.61 -22.76 27.47
CA ARG A 726 -8.39 -21.58 27.05
C ARG A 726 -7.58 -20.66 26.14
N VAL A 727 -6.43 -20.17 26.64
CA VAL A 727 -5.56 -19.22 25.91
C VAL A 727 -5.09 -19.82 24.60
N GLY A 728 -4.71 -21.09 24.60
CA GLY A 728 -4.21 -21.76 23.41
C GLY A 728 -5.23 -21.83 22.28
N TYR A 729 -6.49 -22.13 22.61
CA TYR A 729 -7.58 -22.09 21.64
C TYR A 729 -7.89 -20.65 21.17
N GLU A 730 -7.93 -19.69 22.08
CA GLU A 730 -8.15 -18.27 21.74
C GLU A 730 -7.06 -17.72 20.80
N ARG A 731 -5.78 -17.99 21.07
CA ARG A 731 -4.66 -17.55 20.23
C ARG A 731 -4.67 -18.21 18.86
N LEU A 732 -5.00 -19.50 18.78
CA LEU A 732 -5.14 -20.20 17.50
C LEU A 732 -6.31 -19.61 16.68
N THR A 733 -7.49 -19.45 17.29
CA THR A 733 -8.70 -19.00 16.58
C THR A 733 -8.66 -17.53 16.13
N ALA A 734 -7.83 -16.70 16.78
CA ALA A 734 -7.56 -15.33 16.32
C ALA A 734 -6.82 -15.27 14.97
N ARG A 735 -6.32 -16.41 14.46
CA ARG A 735 -5.49 -16.51 13.25
C ARG A 735 -6.25 -17.23 12.14
N ALA A 736 -7.10 -16.53 11.41
CA ALA A 736 -7.85 -17.12 10.29
C ALA A 736 -6.92 -17.52 9.12
N GLN A 737 -7.01 -18.77 8.64
CA GLN A 737 -6.20 -19.27 7.51
C GLN A 737 -6.37 -18.43 6.24
N THR A 738 -7.56 -17.86 6.03
CA THR A 738 -7.89 -16.98 4.90
C THR A 738 -6.97 -15.76 4.80
N HIS A 739 -6.44 -15.26 5.93
CA HIS A 739 -5.53 -14.11 5.98
C HIS A 739 -4.25 -14.34 5.19
N TRP A 740 -3.71 -15.57 5.23
CA TRP A 740 -2.50 -15.93 4.48
C TRP A 740 -2.82 -16.55 3.12
N LEU A 741 -3.88 -17.36 3.05
CA LEU A 741 -4.21 -18.12 1.84
C LEU A 741 -4.67 -17.22 0.68
N GLY A 742 -5.50 -16.20 0.93
CA GLY A 742 -6.01 -15.32 -0.12
C GLY A 742 -4.90 -14.62 -0.90
N PRO A 743 -4.02 -13.84 -0.21
CA PRO A 743 -2.90 -13.19 -0.86
C PRO A 743 -1.91 -14.15 -1.54
N ALA A 744 -1.72 -15.36 -1.01
CA ALA A 744 -0.84 -16.36 -1.63
C ALA A 744 -1.43 -16.95 -2.92
N LEU A 745 -2.72 -17.27 -2.94
CA LEU A 745 -3.43 -17.69 -4.16
C LEU A 745 -3.36 -16.62 -5.23
N ASP A 746 -3.53 -15.37 -4.84
CA ASP A 746 -3.47 -14.23 -5.73
C ASP A 746 -2.13 -14.13 -6.46
N ARG A 747 -1.03 -14.24 -5.72
CA ARG A 747 0.34 -14.23 -6.24
C ARG A 747 0.62 -15.47 -7.08
N TYR A 748 0.17 -16.65 -6.65
CA TYR A 748 0.24 -17.86 -7.46
C TYR A 748 -0.42 -17.67 -8.82
N PHE A 749 -1.65 -17.17 -8.87
CA PHE A 749 -2.35 -16.98 -10.15
C PHE A 749 -1.74 -15.86 -11.01
N GLN A 750 -1.15 -14.83 -10.38
CA GLN A 750 -0.34 -13.85 -11.10
C GLN A 750 0.87 -14.52 -11.74
N TRP A 751 1.62 -15.32 -10.97
CA TRP A 751 2.76 -16.08 -11.47
C TRP A 751 2.35 -17.08 -12.55
N GLN A 752 1.25 -17.81 -12.36
CA GLN A 752 0.71 -18.80 -13.30
C GLN A 752 0.42 -18.14 -14.65
N ALA A 753 -0.24 -16.97 -14.65
CA ALA A 753 -0.53 -16.22 -15.88
C ALA A 753 0.75 -15.73 -16.60
N GLN A 754 1.87 -15.62 -15.89
CA GLN A 754 3.16 -15.24 -16.44
C GLN A 754 3.95 -16.43 -17.01
N GLN A 755 3.51 -17.68 -16.76
CA GLN A 755 4.23 -18.86 -17.19
C GLN A 755 4.06 -19.16 -18.68
N PRO A 756 5.10 -19.72 -19.35
CA PRO A 756 5.00 -20.16 -20.75
C PRO A 756 3.83 -21.14 -20.98
N GLY A 757 3.15 -21.02 -22.12
CA GLY A 757 2.03 -21.89 -22.49
C GLY A 757 0.65 -21.43 -21.99
N THR A 758 0.60 -20.38 -21.15
CA THR A 758 -0.68 -19.77 -20.70
C THR A 758 -1.17 -18.66 -21.63
N TRP A 759 -0.35 -18.23 -22.59
CA TRP A 759 -0.67 -17.15 -23.53
C TRP A 759 -1.21 -17.71 -24.84
N SER A 760 -2.18 -17.03 -25.45
CA SER A 760 -2.74 -17.46 -26.73
C SER A 760 -1.69 -17.56 -27.86
N GLU A 761 -1.87 -18.52 -28.77
CA GLU A 761 -1.01 -18.65 -29.97
C GLU A 761 -1.02 -17.37 -30.81
N ALA A 762 -2.14 -16.64 -30.85
CA ALA A 762 -2.26 -15.36 -31.55
C ALA A 762 -1.35 -14.28 -30.95
N ALA A 763 -1.25 -14.20 -29.62
CA ALA A 763 -0.36 -13.26 -28.93
C ALA A 763 1.13 -13.58 -29.20
N GLN A 764 1.47 -14.88 -29.31
CA GLN A 764 2.83 -15.33 -29.63
C GLN A 764 3.18 -15.17 -31.11
N ALA A 765 2.20 -15.14 -32.02
CA ALA A 765 2.42 -14.95 -33.45
C ALA A 765 2.51 -13.46 -33.86
N GLN A 766 2.18 -12.53 -32.96
CA GLN A 766 2.18 -11.10 -33.25
C GLN A 766 3.61 -10.57 -33.42
N ARG A 767 3.82 -9.76 -34.47
CA ARG A 767 5.05 -9.00 -34.66
C ARG A 767 4.94 -7.65 -33.95
N PHE A 768 5.88 -7.34 -33.07
CA PHE A 768 5.86 -6.11 -32.26
C PHE A 768 6.89 -5.11 -32.78
N ARG A 769 6.54 -3.81 -32.74
CA ARG A 769 7.48 -2.72 -33.01
C ARG A 769 8.17 -2.32 -31.70
N VAL A 770 9.50 -2.37 -31.68
CA VAL A 770 10.32 -2.11 -30.48
C VAL A 770 11.36 -1.04 -30.79
N ALA A 771 11.40 0.02 -29.98
CA ALA A 771 12.44 1.03 -30.07
C ALA A 771 13.69 0.61 -29.28
N VAL A 772 14.84 0.56 -29.96
CA VAL A 772 16.12 0.13 -29.40
C VAL A 772 17.04 1.33 -29.27
N VAL A 773 17.39 1.70 -28.04
CA VAL A 773 18.14 2.92 -27.74
C VAL A 773 19.65 2.66 -27.61
N ILE A 774 20.33 3.12 -28.66
CA ILE A 774 21.74 3.34 -29.00
C ILE A 774 22.50 4.48 -28.27
N ALA A 775 22.64 4.48 -26.94
CA ALA A 775 23.25 5.63 -26.24
C ALA A 775 24.75 5.40 -25.93
N ALA A 776 25.62 5.52 -26.94
CA ALA A 776 27.06 5.30 -26.79
C ALA A 776 27.92 6.48 -27.25
N ALA A 777 29.04 6.70 -26.55
CA ALA A 777 30.05 7.65 -26.99
C ALA A 777 30.84 7.10 -28.18
N HIS A 778 31.18 5.82 -28.27
CA HIS A 778 32.04 5.27 -29.34
C HIS A 778 31.32 4.16 -30.11
N THR A 779 30.44 4.51 -31.05
CA THR A 779 29.64 3.46 -31.70
C THR A 779 30.45 2.56 -32.62
N ALA A 780 30.23 1.24 -32.52
CA ALA A 780 30.81 0.27 -33.45
C ALA A 780 30.36 0.53 -34.90
N THR A 781 31.25 0.28 -35.86
CA THR A 781 31.05 0.54 -37.31
C THR A 781 30.21 -0.53 -38.02
N GLN A 782 29.58 -1.47 -37.30
CA GLN A 782 28.72 -2.50 -37.90
C GLN A 782 27.46 -2.74 -37.03
N PRO A 783 26.34 -3.16 -37.63
CA PRO A 783 25.17 -3.61 -36.89
C PRO A 783 25.56 -4.72 -35.89
N LEU A 784 25.14 -4.59 -34.63
CA LEU A 784 25.43 -5.61 -33.60
C LEU A 784 24.78 -6.93 -34.02
N PRO A 785 25.53 -8.04 -34.19
CA PRO A 785 24.97 -9.32 -34.65
C PRO A 785 23.80 -9.81 -33.79
N SER A 786 23.84 -9.54 -32.48
CA SER A 786 22.78 -9.90 -31.54
C SER A 786 21.47 -9.11 -31.75
N LEU A 787 21.55 -7.91 -32.32
CA LEU A 787 20.40 -7.08 -32.65
C LEU A 787 19.77 -7.53 -33.97
N VAL A 788 20.60 -7.86 -34.96
CA VAL A 788 20.16 -8.44 -36.24
C VAL A 788 19.41 -9.75 -36.03
N ALA A 789 19.83 -10.55 -35.05
CA ALA A 789 19.18 -11.82 -34.71
C ALA A 789 17.74 -11.68 -34.15
N GLN A 790 17.25 -10.48 -33.83
CA GLN A 790 15.89 -10.25 -33.29
C GLN A 790 14.80 -10.18 -34.40
N GLU A 791 14.83 -11.12 -35.35
CA GLU A 791 14.05 -11.07 -36.60
C GLU A 791 12.51 -11.14 -36.40
N GLN A 792 12.07 -11.54 -35.21
CA GLN A 792 10.66 -11.64 -34.81
C GLN A 792 10.04 -10.30 -34.39
N CYS A 793 10.82 -9.22 -34.31
CA CYS A 793 10.34 -7.87 -34.04
C CYS A 793 10.57 -6.94 -35.23
N GLU A 794 9.78 -5.89 -35.33
CA GLU A 794 10.11 -4.71 -36.13
C GLU A 794 10.94 -3.77 -35.24
N LEU A 795 12.20 -3.54 -35.60
CA LEU A 795 13.12 -2.75 -34.77
C LEU A 795 13.18 -1.30 -35.26
N ALA A 796 12.91 -0.36 -34.36
CA ALA A 796 13.19 1.06 -34.56
C ALA A 796 14.47 1.42 -33.78
N VAL A 797 15.62 1.32 -34.43
CA VAL A 797 16.91 1.61 -33.78
C VAL A 797 17.13 3.11 -33.72
N ILE A 798 17.30 3.65 -32.51
CA ILE A 798 17.55 5.07 -32.26
C ILE A 798 18.97 5.21 -31.76
N ARG A 799 19.84 5.88 -32.53
CA ARG A 799 21.21 6.18 -32.14
C ARG A 799 21.32 7.64 -31.78
N VAL A 800 21.96 7.93 -30.65
CA VAL A 800 22.14 9.31 -30.18
C VAL A 800 23.63 9.65 -30.15
N THR A 801 24.02 10.69 -30.89
CA THR A 801 25.42 11.11 -31.06
C THR A 801 25.56 12.63 -31.10
N SER A 802 26.79 13.15 -31.23
CA SER A 802 27.03 14.57 -31.53
C SER A 802 27.30 14.79 -33.01
N ALA A 803 26.98 15.99 -33.51
CA ALA A 803 27.26 16.38 -34.89
C ALA A 803 28.73 16.20 -35.31
N ALA A 804 29.67 16.38 -34.37
CA ALA A 804 31.10 16.22 -34.61
C ALA A 804 31.52 14.76 -34.88
N ARG A 805 30.69 13.79 -34.51
CA ARG A 805 31.04 12.36 -34.50
C ARG A 805 30.17 11.51 -35.42
N VAL A 806 29.27 12.14 -36.18
CA VAL A 806 28.42 11.48 -37.19
C VAL A 806 29.25 10.71 -38.21
N GLY A 807 30.41 11.25 -38.61
CA GLY A 807 31.31 10.60 -39.57
C GLY A 807 32.02 9.34 -39.05
N GLU A 808 32.00 9.12 -37.73
CA GLU A 808 32.55 7.90 -37.08
C GLU A 808 31.49 6.79 -36.98
N MET A 809 30.24 7.07 -37.35
CA MET A 809 29.12 6.14 -37.21
C MET A 809 28.79 5.43 -38.52
N ALA A 810 28.69 4.11 -38.47
CA ALA A 810 28.01 3.35 -39.52
C ALA A 810 26.56 3.11 -39.07
N ALA A 811 25.70 4.10 -39.29
CA ALA A 811 24.26 3.92 -39.11
C ALA A 811 23.71 3.08 -40.28
N HIS A 812 22.84 2.12 -39.99
CA HIS A 812 22.04 1.51 -41.06
C HIS A 812 21.17 2.61 -41.69
N PRO A 813 20.85 2.58 -43.00
CA PRO A 813 20.00 3.59 -43.63
C PRO A 813 18.65 3.81 -42.94
N ASP A 814 18.15 2.80 -42.23
CA ASP A 814 16.87 2.80 -41.51
C ASP A 814 16.98 3.21 -40.03
N ASP A 815 18.19 3.45 -39.50
CA ASP A 815 18.40 3.88 -38.12
C ASP A 815 17.96 5.34 -37.95
N THR A 816 17.23 5.65 -36.88
CA THR A 816 16.94 7.03 -36.49
C THR A 816 18.14 7.64 -35.77
N LEU A 817 18.72 8.69 -36.34
CA LEU A 817 19.87 9.40 -35.77
C LEU A 817 19.42 10.68 -35.05
N ILE A 818 19.71 10.78 -33.76
CA ILE A 818 19.49 11.99 -32.95
C ILE A 818 20.84 12.67 -32.71
N LEU A 819 20.95 13.93 -33.12
CA LEU A 819 22.15 14.74 -32.93
C LEU A 819 21.95 15.69 -31.75
N LEU A 820 22.73 15.49 -30.69
CA LEU A 820 22.80 16.41 -29.55
C LEU A 820 23.97 17.39 -29.71
N PRO A 821 23.79 18.67 -29.33
CA PRO A 821 24.86 19.66 -29.41
C PRO A 821 25.92 19.42 -28.32
N GLY A 822 27.21 19.49 -28.70
CA GLY A 822 28.33 19.46 -27.74
C GLY A 822 28.58 18.10 -27.07
N LYS A 823 29.14 18.13 -25.86
CA LYS A 823 29.29 16.96 -24.99
C LYS A 823 27.98 16.75 -24.23
N PHE A 824 27.48 15.51 -24.21
CA PHE A 824 26.26 15.13 -23.50
C PHE A 824 26.50 13.87 -22.67
N SER A 825 25.72 13.71 -21.61
CA SER A 825 25.73 12.51 -20.78
C SER A 825 24.92 11.38 -21.43
N ARG A 826 25.16 10.14 -21.01
CA ARG A 826 24.36 8.99 -21.44
C ARG A 826 22.90 9.10 -21.00
N ALA A 827 22.64 9.68 -19.83
CA ALA A 827 21.31 10.02 -19.35
C ALA A 827 20.58 10.97 -20.31
N SER A 828 21.22 12.09 -20.69
CA SER A 828 20.69 13.03 -21.69
C SER A 828 20.40 12.37 -23.04
N ALA A 829 21.26 11.44 -23.48
CA ALA A 829 21.06 10.69 -24.71
C ALA A 829 19.83 9.78 -24.63
N ARG A 830 19.69 9.01 -23.54
CA ARG A 830 18.52 8.14 -23.30
C ARG A 830 17.22 8.95 -23.24
N ASP A 831 17.22 10.07 -22.54
CA ASP A 831 16.07 10.98 -22.45
C ASP A 831 15.65 11.56 -23.81
N ALA A 832 16.62 11.92 -24.65
CA ALA A 832 16.33 12.39 -26.00
C ALA A 832 15.70 11.28 -26.85
N ALA A 833 16.19 10.05 -26.72
CA ALA A 833 15.64 8.90 -27.41
C ALA A 833 14.22 8.55 -26.96
N ILE A 834 13.92 8.58 -25.64
CA ILE A 834 12.56 8.34 -25.12
C ILE A 834 11.55 9.31 -25.76
N ARG A 835 11.90 10.60 -25.88
CA ARG A 835 11.02 11.62 -26.48
C ARG A 835 10.76 11.37 -27.97
N GLN A 836 11.75 10.88 -28.68
CA GLN A 836 11.68 10.70 -30.14
C GLN A 836 11.13 9.33 -30.56
N ALA A 837 11.19 8.33 -29.66
CA ALA A 837 10.74 6.99 -29.97
C ALA A 837 9.25 6.96 -30.34
N ASP A 838 8.94 6.18 -31.36
CA ASP A 838 7.61 5.98 -31.94
C ASP A 838 7.19 4.50 -31.88
N ALA A 839 7.54 3.83 -30.79
CA ALA A 839 7.19 2.43 -30.53
C ALA A 839 6.57 2.30 -29.13
N ASP A 840 5.69 1.32 -28.96
CA ASP A 840 5.01 1.06 -27.68
C ASP A 840 5.99 0.58 -26.60
N TYR A 841 7.07 -0.08 -27.02
CA TYR A 841 8.08 -0.66 -26.14
C TYR A 841 9.47 -0.10 -26.41
N LEU A 842 10.23 0.08 -25.34
CA LEU A 842 11.58 0.65 -25.33
C LEU A 842 12.57 -0.32 -24.67
N VAL A 843 13.75 -0.45 -25.25
CA VAL A 843 14.90 -1.09 -24.61
C VAL A 843 16.14 -0.20 -24.72
N PHE A 844 16.94 -0.16 -23.65
CA PHE A 844 18.25 0.47 -23.66
C PHE A 844 19.29 -0.61 -23.92
N TRP A 845 20.05 -0.48 -25.00
CA TRP A 845 20.98 -1.51 -25.45
C TRP A 845 22.41 -0.97 -25.46
N ASP A 846 23.32 -1.70 -24.81
CA ASP A 846 24.71 -1.28 -24.67
C ASP A 846 25.63 -2.10 -25.57
N GLU A 847 26.76 -1.51 -25.98
CA GLU A 847 27.61 -2.05 -27.06
C GLU A 847 28.44 -3.29 -26.69
N GLY A 848 28.28 -3.84 -25.48
CA GLY A 848 28.86 -5.13 -25.06
C GLY A 848 27.82 -6.21 -24.77
N ASP A 849 26.54 -5.90 -24.96
CA ASP A 849 25.45 -6.78 -24.57
C ASP A 849 25.05 -7.72 -25.71
N THR A 850 24.87 -8.98 -25.35
CA THR A 850 24.32 -10.02 -26.24
C THR A 850 23.01 -10.55 -25.64
N ALA A 851 22.13 -11.05 -26.48
CA ALA A 851 20.82 -11.54 -26.09
C ALA A 851 20.43 -12.78 -26.90
N SER A 852 19.49 -13.57 -26.38
CA SER A 852 18.88 -14.64 -27.15
C SER A 852 18.11 -14.07 -28.35
N PRO A 853 18.03 -14.76 -29.50
CA PRO A 853 17.37 -14.25 -30.72
C PRO A 853 15.89 -13.86 -30.54
N ASP A 854 15.23 -14.44 -29.54
CA ASP A 854 13.82 -14.28 -29.21
C ASP A 854 13.56 -13.28 -28.07
N ARG A 855 14.60 -12.66 -27.48
CA ARG A 855 14.48 -11.80 -26.28
C ARG A 855 13.40 -10.74 -26.45
N LEU A 856 13.52 -9.88 -27.46
CA LEU A 856 12.65 -8.73 -27.62
C LEU A 856 11.21 -9.15 -27.89
N HIS A 857 11.03 -10.20 -28.69
CA HIS A 857 9.71 -10.74 -28.97
C HIS A 857 9.05 -11.29 -27.71
N ARG A 858 9.78 -12.08 -26.89
CA ARG A 858 9.24 -12.62 -25.63
C ARG A 858 8.86 -11.55 -24.63
N GLN A 859 9.66 -10.49 -24.50
CA GLN A 859 9.36 -9.37 -23.61
C GLN A 859 8.17 -8.54 -24.10
N ALA A 860 8.08 -8.27 -25.41
CA ALA A 860 6.97 -7.54 -25.99
C ALA A 860 5.66 -8.34 -25.92
N ALA A 861 5.69 -9.65 -26.25
CA ALA A 861 4.56 -10.55 -26.11
C ALA A 861 4.06 -10.63 -24.65
N PHE A 862 5.00 -10.67 -23.70
CA PHE A 862 4.66 -10.60 -22.27
C PHE A 862 3.93 -9.30 -21.94
N LEU A 863 4.48 -8.13 -22.28
CA LEU A 863 3.84 -6.84 -21.98
C LEU A 863 2.52 -6.65 -22.73
N ALA A 864 2.34 -7.26 -23.89
CA ALA A 864 1.08 -7.25 -24.61
C ALA A 864 0.00 -8.10 -23.90
N ALA A 865 0.39 -9.26 -23.37
CA ALA A 865 -0.51 -10.15 -22.62
C ALA A 865 -0.85 -9.63 -21.20
N HIS A 866 0.05 -8.84 -20.61
CA HIS A 866 -0.06 -8.33 -19.24
C HIS A 866 -0.07 -6.79 -19.23
N SER A 867 -1.23 -6.21 -19.55
CA SER A 867 -1.39 -4.74 -19.62
C SER A 867 -1.15 -4.02 -18.29
N GLU A 868 -1.29 -4.75 -17.17
CA GLU A 868 -1.00 -4.26 -15.83
C GLU A 868 0.50 -4.20 -15.50
N ILE A 869 1.38 -4.73 -16.36
CA ILE A 869 2.84 -4.67 -16.21
C ILE A 869 3.41 -3.57 -17.12
N ASP A 870 4.24 -2.72 -16.52
CA ASP A 870 4.88 -1.58 -17.19
C ASP A 870 6.29 -1.91 -17.66
N ILE A 871 6.99 -2.76 -16.90
CA ILE A 871 8.40 -3.08 -17.12
C ILE A 871 8.62 -4.58 -16.94
N VAL A 872 9.17 -5.24 -17.95
CA VAL A 872 9.55 -6.66 -17.89
C VAL A 872 11.04 -6.84 -18.12
N GLY A 873 11.72 -7.56 -17.23
CA GLY A 873 13.12 -7.95 -17.41
C GLY A 873 13.31 -9.45 -17.61
N SER A 874 14.53 -9.93 -17.39
CA SER A 874 14.89 -11.35 -17.54
C SER A 874 16.04 -11.72 -16.61
N TRP A 875 16.43 -13.01 -16.58
CA TRP A 875 17.71 -13.40 -16.01
C TRP A 875 18.88 -12.91 -16.88
N LEU A 876 20.05 -12.77 -16.25
CA LEU A 876 21.27 -12.26 -16.86
C LEU A 876 22.43 -13.24 -16.64
N GLU A 877 23.14 -13.58 -17.70
CA GLU A 877 24.47 -14.19 -17.60
C GLU A 877 25.54 -13.09 -17.60
N GLU A 878 26.32 -12.97 -16.54
CA GLU A 878 27.36 -11.96 -16.41
C GLU A 878 28.67 -12.56 -15.86
N GLY A 879 29.82 -12.15 -16.38
CA GLY A 879 31.12 -12.60 -15.88
C GLY A 879 32.29 -12.18 -16.77
N THR A 880 33.50 -12.54 -16.34
CA THR A 880 34.69 -12.48 -17.20
C THR A 880 34.63 -13.70 -18.13
N GLY A 881 35.05 -13.60 -19.40
CA GLY A 881 34.73 -14.63 -20.42
C GLY A 881 35.06 -16.10 -20.08
N GLU A 882 35.90 -16.37 -19.08
CA GLU A 882 36.22 -17.71 -18.56
C GLU A 882 35.28 -18.20 -17.43
N ALA A 883 34.55 -17.31 -16.75
CA ALA A 883 33.69 -17.60 -15.60
C ALA A 883 32.38 -16.77 -15.64
N MET A 884 31.38 -17.26 -16.35
CA MET A 884 30.04 -16.67 -16.42
C MET A 884 29.16 -17.13 -15.25
N GLN A 885 28.45 -16.20 -14.61
CA GLN A 885 27.48 -16.46 -13.55
C GLN A 885 26.06 -16.15 -14.01
N LEU A 886 25.09 -16.94 -13.57
CA LEU A 886 23.67 -16.73 -13.86
C LEU A 886 23.00 -15.99 -12.71
N HIS A 887 22.56 -14.76 -12.98
CA HIS A 887 21.79 -13.93 -12.05
C HIS A 887 20.29 -14.15 -12.23
N ARG A 888 19.63 -14.69 -11.19
CA ARG A 888 18.20 -15.05 -11.20
C ARG A 888 17.37 -14.01 -10.44
N ALA A 889 16.86 -13.02 -11.17
CA ALA A 889 15.84 -12.10 -10.65
C ALA A 889 14.53 -12.84 -10.34
N PRO A 890 13.77 -12.42 -9.31
CA PRO A 890 12.43 -12.92 -9.06
C PRO A 890 11.47 -12.48 -10.17
N GLU A 891 10.38 -13.24 -10.35
CA GLU A 891 9.43 -13.05 -11.46
C GLU A 891 8.35 -12.00 -11.13
N LEU A 892 7.91 -11.93 -9.87
CA LEU A 892 6.78 -11.10 -9.43
C LEU A 892 7.21 -9.74 -8.86
N ASP A 893 6.38 -8.71 -9.08
CA ASP A 893 6.61 -7.31 -8.69
C ASP A 893 7.03 -7.15 -7.21
N HIS A 894 6.25 -7.69 -6.27
CA HIS A 894 6.53 -7.56 -4.84
C HIS A 894 7.87 -8.17 -4.42
N GLU A 895 8.29 -9.27 -5.06
CA GLU A 895 9.61 -9.86 -4.83
C GLU A 895 10.71 -9.01 -5.47
N ILE A 896 10.53 -8.53 -6.71
CA ILE A 896 11.49 -7.65 -7.39
C ILE A 896 11.75 -6.40 -6.54
N ARG A 897 10.67 -5.79 -6.04
CA ARG A 897 10.72 -4.59 -5.21
C ARG A 897 11.43 -4.83 -3.88
N ALA A 898 11.14 -5.95 -3.22
CA ALA A 898 11.85 -6.32 -2.00
C ALA A 898 13.34 -6.57 -2.29
N GLU A 899 13.68 -7.25 -3.39
CA GLU A 899 15.05 -7.56 -3.79
C GLU A 899 15.87 -6.31 -4.17
N PHE A 900 15.26 -5.16 -4.47
CA PHE A 900 15.99 -3.89 -4.56
C PHE A 900 16.67 -3.48 -3.24
N LEU A 901 16.25 -4.03 -2.09
CA LEU A 901 16.93 -3.86 -0.81
C LEU A 901 18.04 -4.89 -0.58
N GLY A 902 18.07 -5.95 -1.37
CA GLY A 902 19.09 -6.99 -1.34
C GLY A 902 20.28 -6.68 -2.24
N THR A 903 21.20 -7.64 -2.32
CA THR A 903 22.42 -7.55 -3.15
C THR A 903 22.54 -8.61 -4.25
N ASP A 904 21.81 -9.71 -4.15
CA ASP A 904 22.02 -10.90 -4.98
C ASP A 904 21.04 -10.98 -6.16
N ARG A 905 19.73 -11.02 -5.88
CA ARG A 905 18.67 -11.28 -6.88
C ARG A 905 18.05 -10.02 -7.48
N VAL A 906 18.81 -8.93 -7.51
CA VAL A 906 18.34 -7.62 -7.99
C VAL A 906 18.02 -7.69 -9.48
N LEU A 907 16.81 -7.28 -9.88
CA LEU A 907 16.48 -7.11 -11.29
C LEU A 907 17.36 -6.03 -11.92
N ARG A 908 18.12 -6.39 -12.96
CA ARG A 908 19.08 -5.50 -13.62
C ARG A 908 18.39 -4.70 -14.72
N ALA A 909 18.45 -3.37 -14.62
CA ALA A 909 17.80 -2.45 -15.57
C ALA A 909 18.12 -2.70 -17.05
N ARG A 910 19.31 -3.22 -17.34
CA ARG A 910 19.76 -3.58 -18.70
C ARG A 910 19.00 -4.74 -19.34
N THR A 911 18.40 -5.60 -18.51
CA THR A 911 17.54 -6.69 -18.98
C THR A 911 16.14 -6.19 -19.34
N CYS A 912 15.75 -5.01 -18.87
CA CYS A 912 14.38 -4.53 -18.91
C CYS A 912 13.95 -3.99 -20.28
N MET A 913 12.70 -4.30 -20.62
CA MET A 913 11.89 -3.62 -21.63
C MET A 913 10.82 -2.79 -20.92
N TYR A 914 10.62 -1.57 -21.39
CA TYR A 914 9.75 -0.57 -20.76
C TYR A 914 8.57 -0.26 -21.69
N ARG A 915 7.37 -0.14 -21.13
CA ARG A 915 6.22 0.47 -21.81
C ARG A 915 6.47 1.97 -21.93
N ARG A 916 6.55 2.47 -23.16
CA ARG A 916 6.84 3.89 -23.43
C ARG A 916 5.80 4.83 -22.82
N GLU A 917 4.53 4.45 -22.92
CA GLU A 917 3.42 5.25 -22.39
C GLU A 917 3.60 5.57 -20.90
N PHE A 918 4.01 4.58 -20.09
CA PHE A 918 4.26 4.78 -18.66
C PHE A 918 5.36 5.83 -18.44
N LEU A 919 6.49 5.72 -19.14
CA LEU A 919 7.60 6.68 -19.01
C LEU A 919 7.17 8.12 -19.38
N VAL A 920 6.40 8.27 -20.45
CA VAL A 920 5.92 9.58 -20.94
C VAL A 920 4.89 10.18 -20.00
N ARG A 921 3.89 9.39 -19.58
CA ARG A 921 2.80 9.81 -18.68
C ARG A 921 3.32 10.29 -17.33
N HIS A 922 4.32 9.60 -16.79
CA HIS A 922 4.92 9.93 -15.49
C HIS A 922 6.11 10.90 -15.59
N HIS A 923 6.41 11.42 -16.79
CA HIS A 923 7.53 12.33 -17.05
C HIS A 923 8.88 11.83 -16.50
N LEU A 924 9.10 10.53 -16.58
CA LEU A 924 10.30 9.89 -16.03
C LEU A 924 11.53 10.20 -16.88
N ARG A 925 12.63 10.54 -16.21
CA ARG A 925 13.89 10.96 -16.83
C ARG A 925 15.07 10.29 -16.17
N HIS A 926 16.07 9.97 -16.97
CA HIS A 926 17.39 9.58 -16.53
C HIS A 926 18.07 10.74 -15.79
N ASP A 927 18.96 10.43 -14.85
CA ASP A 927 19.61 11.42 -13.99
C ASP A 927 21.10 11.51 -14.29
N GLU A 928 21.55 12.69 -14.69
CA GLU A 928 22.95 12.94 -15.06
C GLU A 928 23.92 12.87 -13.86
N ALA A 929 23.42 12.87 -12.63
CA ALA A 929 24.21 12.66 -11.42
C ALA A 929 24.70 11.21 -11.24
N PHE A 930 24.25 10.31 -12.12
CA PHE A 930 24.67 8.91 -12.18
C PHE A 930 25.28 8.60 -13.54
N ASP A 931 26.20 7.63 -13.58
CA ASP A 931 26.85 7.18 -14.82
C ASP A 931 26.86 5.64 -14.90
N GLY A 932 27.13 5.10 -16.10
CA GLY A 932 27.29 3.67 -16.35
C GLY A 932 26.04 2.83 -16.11
N ASP A 933 26.22 1.61 -15.60
CA ASP A 933 25.13 0.68 -15.30
C ASP A 933 24.28 1.12 -14.10
N LEU A 934 24.83 1.94 -13.20
CA LEU A 934 24.14 2.40 -12.00
C LEU A 934 23.15 3.52 -12.29
N GLU A 935 23.38 4.30 -13.33
CA GLU A 935 22.41 5.25 -13.88
C GLU A 935 21.12 4.51 -14.30
N ALA A 936 21.25 3.44 -15.10
CA ALA A 936 20.11 2.64 -15.53
C ALA A 936 19.39 1.99 -14.33
N GLN A 937 20.14 1.49 -13.34
CA GLN A 937 19.55 0.91 -12.14
C GLN A 937 18.81 1.95 -11.30
N TYR A 938 19.36 3.16 -11.16
CA TYR A 938 18.67 4.27 -10.49
C TYR A 938 17.38 4.65 -11.22
N PHE A 939 17.41 4.71 -12.56
CA PHE A 939 16.22 4.95 -13.36
C PHE A 939 15.14 3.89 -13.13
N LEU A 940 15.51 2.61 -13.05
CA LEU A 940 14.58 1.53 -12.71
C LEU A 940 13.97 1.71 -11.31
N HIS A 941 14.77 2.09 -10.30
CA HIS A 941 14.27 2.41 -8.97
C HIS A 941 13.29 3.59 -9.00
N ARG A 942 13.57 4.63 -9.80
CA ARG A 942 12.65 5.76 -10.00
C ARG A 942 11.34 5.35 -10.67
N CYS A 943 11.39 4.41 -11.62
CA CYS A 943 10.17 3.86 -12.21
C CYS A 943 9.33 3.14 -11.14
N ALA A 944 9.98 2.31 -10.32
CA ALA A 944 9.32 1.57 -9.25
C ALA A 944 8.66 2.51 -8.20
N THR A 945 9.34 3.57 -7.79
CA THR A 945 8.78 4.58 -6.85
C THR A 945 7.71 5.45 -7.47
N ALA A 946 7.68 5.58 -8.81
CA ALA A 946 6.60 6.25 -9.54
C ALA A 946 5.37 5.35 -9.80
N GLY A 947 5.40 4.10 -9.33
CA GLY A 947 4.27 3.16 -9.42
C GLY A 947 4.36 2.12 -10.55
N ALA A 948 5.50 1.99 -11.24
CA ALA A 948 5.66 1.00 -12.31
C ALA A 948 5.49 -0.43 -11.78
N ARG A 949 4.68 -1.26 -12.43
CA ARG A 949 4.62 -2.69 -12.12
C ARG A 949 5.69 -3.47 -12.87
N LEU A 950 6.43 -4.29 -12.14
CA LEU A 950 7.60 -5.01 -12.62
C LEU A 950 7.31 -6.50 -12.75
N ALA A 951 7.87 -7.12 -13.78
CA ALA A 951 7.94 -8.57 -13.89
C ALA A 951 9.31 -9.01 -14.45
N ALA A 952 9.64 -10.29 -14.33
CA ALA A 952 10.80 -10.85 -15.01
C ALA A 952 10.48 -12.21 -15.62
N ILE A 953 10.99 -12.44 -16.83
CA ILE A 953 10.93 -13.76 -17.48
C ILE A 953 12.03 -14.64 -16.87
N ALA A 954 11.64 -15.83 -16.39
CA ALA A 954 12.53 -16.84 -15.82
C ALA A 954 13.42 -17.56 -16.87
N ALA A 955 14.17 -16.78 -17.65
CA ALA A 955 15.09 -17.27 -18.66
C ALA A 955 16.29 -16.31 -18.83
N PRO A 956 17.51 -16.84 -19.12
CA PRO A 956 18.70 -16.04 -19.38
C PRO A 956 18.64 -15.43 -20.79
N LEU A 957 17.85 -14.37 -20.97
CA LEU A 957 17.67 -13.73 -22.28
C LEU A 957 18.77 -12.71 -22.60
N CYS A 958 19.61 -12.34 -21.62
CA CYS A 958 20.68 -11.37 -21.76
C CYS A 958 22.00 -11.96 -21.25
N ARG A 959 23.10 -11.63 -21.93
CA ARG A 959 24.47 -12.01 -21.57
C ARG A 959 25.41 -10.82 -21.71
N ARG A 960 26.27 -10.62 -20.71
CA ARG A 960 27.27 -9.54 -20.65
C ARG A 960 28.63 -10.09 -20.24
N VAL A 961 29.65 -9.76 -21.02
CA VAL A 961 31.04 -9.99 -20.61
C VAL A 961 31.56 -8.72 -19.96
N VAL A 962 31.99 -8.82 -18.70
CA VAL A 962 32.51 -7.69 -17.92
C VAL A 962 34.01 -7.84 -17.69
N SER A 963 34.72 -6.72 -17.65
CA SER A 963 36.09 -6.65 -17.14
C SER A 963 36.08 -6.43 -15.63
N MET A 964 37.14 -6.85 -14.95
CA MET A 964 37.33 -6.51 -13.54
C MET A 964 37.46 -4.99 -13.41
N PRO A 965 36.62 -4.32 -12.60
CA PRO A 965 36.75 -2.89 -12.37
C PRO A 965 38.01 -2.59 -11.55
N SER A 966 38.59 -1.41 -11.76
CA SER A 966 39.60 -0.85 -10.86
C SER A 966 39.00 -0.51 -9.49
N ASP A 967 39.85 -0.35 -8.47
CA ASP A 967 39.40 0.01 -7.12
C ASP A 967 38.63 1.35 -7.10
N ASP A 968 39.08 2.32 -7.90
CA ASP A 968 38.42 3.63 -8.03
C ASP A 968 37.03 3.51 -8.68
N GLU A 969 36.90 2.68 -9.73
CA GLU A 969 35.60 2.41 -10.37
C GLU A 969 34.65 1.67 -9.42
N ALA A 970 35.16 0.72 -8.65
CA ALA A 970 34.38 -0.01 -7.66
C ALA A 970 33.89 0.90 -6.52
N LEU A 971 34.73 1.84 -6.07
CA LEU A 971 34.35 2.81 -5.04
C LEU A 971 33.32 3.82 -5.53
N ALA A 972 33.52 4.39 -6.73
CA ALA A 972 32.54 5.29 -7.35
C ALA A 972 31.19 4.59 -7.57
N ALA A 973 31.21 3.31 -7.96
CA ALA A 973 30.02 2.49 -8.11
C ALA A 973 29.30 2.25 -6.78
N SER A 974 30.06 2.02 -5.70
CA SER A 974 29.52 1.93 -4.34
C SER A 974 28.79 3.21 -3.93
N ASP A 975 29.41 4.37 -4.10
CA ASP A 975 28.81 5.64 -3.69
C ASP A 975 27.51 5.95 -4.46
N ALA A 976 27.51 5.67 -5.76
CA ALA A 976 26.30 5.80 -6.57
C ALA A 976 25.21 4.80 -6.16
N ALA A 977 25.57 3.55 -5.82
CA ALA A 977 24.62 2.56 -5.31
C ALA A 977 23.98 3.00 -3.98
N VAL A 978 24.76 3.59 -3.07
CA VAL A 978 24.24 4.15 -1.80
C VAL A 978 23.27 5.29 -2.07
N ARG A 979 23.61 6.24 -2.97
CA ARG A 979 22.70 7.35 -3.34
C ARG A 979 21.39 6.85 -3.96
N SER A 980 21.49 5.86 -4.86
CA SER A 980 20.34 5.23 -5.50
C SER A 980 19.44 4.55 -4.46
N GLN A 981 20.04 3.81 -3.53
CA GLN A 981 19.32 3.13 -2.45
C GLN A 981 18.63 4.12 -1.51
N HIS A 982 19.32 5.19 -1.15
CA HIS A 982 18.77 6.23 -0.28
C HIS A 982 17.49 6.84 -0.87
N ALA A 983 17.49 7.14 -2.18
CA ALA A 983 16.31 7.66 -2.86
C ALA A 983 15.15 6.65 -2.90
N LEU A 984 15.43 5.36 -3.15
CA LEU A 984 14.44 4.29 -3.12
C LEU A 984 13.80 4.15 -1.73
N LEU A 985 14.63 4.12 -0.68
CA LEU A 985 14.20 3.94 0.70
C LEU A 985 13.27 5.06 1.17
N ARG A 986 13.49 6.31 0.72
CA ARG A 986 12.58 7.43 1.01
C ARG A 986 11.18 7.24 0.42
N GLY A 987 11.08 6.53 -0.71
CA GLY A 987 9.78 6.17 -1.32
C GLY A 987 9.12 5.00 -0.59
N TYR A 988 9.88 3.98 -0.20
CA TYR A 988 9.32 2.78 0.44
C TYR A 988 8.96 2.97 1.91
N PHE A 989 9.77 3.75 2.64
CA PHE A 989 9.63 3.96 4.07
C PHE A 989 9.69 5.46 4.40
N PRO A 990 8.68 6.24 4.02
CA PRO A 990 8.67 7.68 4.22
C PRO A 990 8.66 8.10 5.70
N SER A 991 8.26 7.20 6.61
CA SER A 991 8.20 7.44 8.05
C SER A 991 9.55 7.30 8.77
N LEU A 992 10.58 6.74 8.12
CA LEU A 992 11.91 6.66 8.74
C LEU A 992 12.54 8.05 8.82
N ALA A 993 13.34 8.28 9.85
CA ALA A 993 14.15 9.47 9.97
C ALA A 993 15.28 9.48 8.92
N ALA A 994 15.77 10.66 8.57
CA ALA A 994 16.82 10.81 7.55
C ALA A 994 18.08 9.96 7.85
N HIS A 995 18.51 9.90 9.12
CA HIS A 995 19.67 9.09 9.52
C HIS A 995 19.42 7.58 9.39
N GLU A 996 18.17 7.13 9.54
CA GLU A 996 17.78 5.73 9.33
C GLU A 996 17.79 5.39 7.83
N HIS A 997 17.33 6.30 6.96
CA HIS A 997 17.48 6.13 5.50
C HIS A 997 18.95 6.03 5.10
N GLU A 998 19.80 6.92 5.62
CA GLU A 998 21.24 6.92 5.35
C GLU A 998 21.88 5.60 5.79
N GLN A 999 21.57 5.12 7.00
CA GLN A 999 22.14 3.90 7.53
C GLN A 999 21.70 2.64 6.76
N LEU A 1000 20.44 2.53 6.36
CA LEU A 1000 19.99 1.44 5.49
C LEU A 1000 20.62 1.52 4.10
N ALA A 1001 20.75 2.73 3.54
CA ALA A 1001 21.40 2.93 2.25
C ALA A 1001 22.88 2.50 2.28
N GLN A 1002 23.57 2.72 3.41
CA GLN A 1002 24.96 2.27 3.61
C GLN A 1002 25.13 0.75 3.49
N MET A 1003 24.06 -0.06 3.60
CA MET A 1003 24.14 -1.50 3.31
C MET A 1003 24.56 -1.79 1.85
N ARG A 1004 24.47 -0.81 0.95
CA ARG A 1004 24.95 -0.90 -0.43
C ARG A 1004 26.40 -0.44 -0.63
N ALA A 1005 27.04 0.10 0.40
CA ALA A 1005 28.43 0.54 0.33
C ALA A 1005 29.40 -0.64 0.16
N ALA A 1006 30.52 -0.41 -0.52
CA ALA A 1006 31.62 -1.36 -0.62
C ALA A 1006 32.30 -1.60 0.74
N TYR A 1007 32.38 -0.55 1.56
CA TYR A 1007 33.00 -0.55 2.88
C TYR A 1007 32.02 -0.08 3.95
N TRP A 1008 32.02 -0.77 5.08
CA TRP A 1008 31.27 -0.37 6.27
C TRP A 1008 32.21 0.13 7.37
N PRO A 1009 31.77 1.04 8.24
CA PRO A 1009 32.56 1.48 9.38
C PRO A 1009 33.00 0.28 10.23
N PRO A 1010 34.30 0.08 10.54
CA PRO A 1010 34.79 -1.11 11.26
C PRO A 1010 34.49 -1.02 12.77
N ASP A 1011 33.22 -0.78 13.11
CA ASP A 1011 32.71 -0.53 14.44
C ASP A 1011 31.55 -1.49 14.75
N ALA A 1012 31.67 -2.25 15.83
CA ALA A 1012 30.62 -3.15 16.28
C ALA A 1012 29.31 -2.41 16.64
N ALA A 1013 29.38 -1.12 17.00
CA ALA A 1013 28.19 -0.31 17.24
C ALA A 1013 27.41 -0.02 15.95
N PHE A 1014 28.09 0.20 14.82
CA PHE A 1014 27.44 0.30 13.51
C PHE A 1014 26.70 -1.00 13.18
N ALA A 1015 27.34 -2.15 13.35
CA ALA A 1015 26.72 -3.45 13.08
C ALA A 1015 25.50 -3.69 13.98
N ALA A 1016 25.57 -3.31 15.26
CA ALA A 1016 24.46 -3.43 16.19
C ALA A 1016 23.27 -2.56 15.78
N SER A 1017 23.54 -1.29 15.45
CA SER A 1017 22.51 -0.33 15.06
C SER A 1017 21.86 -0.73 13.72
N ALA A 1018 22.65 -1.17 12.74
CA ALA A 1018 22.13 -1.59 11.44
C ALA A 1018 21.28 -2.87 11.55
N LEU A 1019 21.70 -3.83 12.39
CA LEU A 1019 20.91 -5.02 12.68
C LEU A 1019 19.56 -4.67 13.33
N ALA A 1020 19.57 -3.79 14.33
CA ALA A 1020 18.35 -3.34 15.01
C ALA A 1020 17.41 -2.63 14.04
N LEU A 1021 17.94 -1.74 13.18
CA LEU A 1021 17.15 -1.02 12.19
C LEU A 1021 16.54 -1.97 11.15
N MET A 1022 17.28 -2.96 10.65
CA MET A 1022 16.73 -3.98 9.75
C MET A 1022 15.61 -4.79 10.41
N ALA A 1023 15.76 -5.17 11.68
CA ALA A 1023 14.71 -5.86 12.43
C ALA A 1023 13.47 -4.98 12.62
N GLN A 1024 13.66 -3.70 12.95
CA GLN A 1024 12.59 -2.72 13.11
C GLN A 1024 11.81 -2.51 11.79
N VAL A 1025 12.52 -2.33 10.67
CA VAL A 1025 11.87 -2.16 9.35
C VAL A 1025 11.09 -3.42 8.95
N ALA A 1026 11.63 -4.62 9.20
CA ALA A 1026 10.92 -5.87 8.93
C ALA A 1026 9.63 -6.01 9.76
N ALA A 1027 9.62 -5.50 11.00
CA ALA A 1027 8.48 -5.56 11.91
C ALA A 1027 7.53 -4.34 11.82
N GLY A 1028 7.92 -3.27 11.12
CA GLY A 1028 7.22 -1.98 11.16
C GLY A 1028 5.76 -2.04 10.65
N PRO A 1029 4.81 -1.31 11.26
CA PRO A 1029 3.40 -1.42 10.93
C PRO A 1029 3.06 -0.85 9.54
N ALA A 1030 3.82 0.14 9.06
CA ALA A 1030 3.64 0.75 7.75
C ALA A 1030 4.57 0.11 6.71
N LEU A 1031 4.00 -0.53 5.69
CA LEU A 1031 4.70 -0.90 4.45
C LEU A 1031 4.02 -0.21 3.27
N SER A 1032 4.81 0.10 2.25
CA SER A 1032 4.26 0.42 0.93
C SER A 1032 3.34 -0.73 0.46
N PRO A 1033 2.17 -0.46 -0.15
CA PRO A 1033 1.27 -1.48 -0.66
C PRO A 1033 1.91 -2.48 -1.63
N ASP A 1034 3.01 -2.08 -2.29
CA ASP A 1034 3.71 -2.91 -3.27
C ASP A 1034 4.75 -3.86 -2.66
N LEU A 1035 4.91 -3.86 -1.33
CA LEU A 1035 5.83 -4.75 -0.61
C LEU A 1035 5.07 -5.77 0.24
N GLU A 1036 5.51 -7.02 0.17
CA GLU A 1036 5.01 -8.09 1.03
C GLU A 1036 5.98 -8.30 2.21
N ARG A 1037 5.42 -8.39 3.42
CA ARG A 1037 6.18 -8.35 4.68
C ARG A 1037 7.14 -9.52 4.85
N ALA A 1038 6.71 -10.76 4.61
CA ALA A 1038 7.56 -11.94 4.80
C ALA A 1038 8.73 -11.93 3.81
N THR A 1039 8.49 -11.51 2.58
CA THR A 1039 9.47 -11.35 1.51
C THR A 1039 10.48 -10.26 1.85
N LEU A 1040 10.02 -9.07 2.27
CA LEU A 1040 10.90 -8.00 2.74
C LEU A 1040 11.76 -8.45 3.92
N ALA A 1041 11.15 -9.08 4.92
CA ALA A 1041 11.87 -9.59 6.10
C ALA A 1041 12.93 -10.63 5.70
N ARG A 1042 12.64 -11.52 4.75
CA ARG A 1042 13.60 -12.48 4.18
C ARG A 1042 14.79 -11.75 3.54
N VAL A 1043 14.55 -10.73 2.73
CA VAL A 1043 15.63 -9.95 2.09
C VAL A 1043 16.52 -9.28 3.14
N LEU A 1044 15.91 -8.52 4.06
CA LEU A 1044 16.64 -7.82 5.12
C LEU A 1044 17.41 -8.79 6.02
N ARG A 1045 16.86 -9.97 6.29
CA ARG A 1045 17.53 -11.00 7.10
C ARG A 1045 18.78 -11.55 6.42
N ARG A 1046 18.77 -11.75 5.10
CA ARG A 1046 19.99 -12.13 4.35
C ARG A 1046 21.06 -11.05 4.43
N GLU A 1047 20.65 -9.79 4.34
CA GLU A 1047 21.56 -8.65 4.47
C GLU A 1047 22.13 -8.53 5.90
N ALA A 1048 21.34 -8.85 6.92
CA ALA A 1048 21.79 -8.96 8.30
C ALA A 1048 22.80 -10.10 8.50
N VAL A 1049 22.56 -11.28 7.92
CA VAL A 1049 23.52 -12.39 7.93
C VAL A 1049 24.83 -11.98 7.25
N ARG A 1050 24.75 -11.31 6.09
CA ARG A 1050 25.94 -10.78 5.38
C ARG A 1050 26.73 -9.81 6.24
N LEU A 1051 26.05 -8.90 6.93
CA LEU A 1051 26.64 -7.96 7.88
C LEU A 1051 27.39 -8.70 9.00
N ILE A 1052 26.69 -9.59 9.71
CA ILE A 1052 27.24 -10.32 10.85
C ILE A 1052 28.46 -11.16 10.44
N LEU A 1053 28.37 -11.93 9.35
CA LEU A 1053 29.47 -12.77 8.89
C LEU A 1053 30.69 -11.94 8.48
N ARG A 1054 30.52 -10.80 7.80
CA ARG A 1054 31.64 -9.93 7.43
C ARG A 1054 32.34 -9.34 8.66
N TYR A 1055 31.59 -8.85 9.64
CA TYR A 1055 32.17 -8.31 10.87
C TYR A 1055 32.85 -9.39 11.71
N ARG A 1056 32.30 -10.61 11.71
CA ARG A 1056 32.91 -11.77 12.38
C ARG A 1056 34.24 -12.14 11.72
N MET A 1057 34.27 -12.22 10.39
CA MET A 1057 35.49 -12.50 9.63
C MET A 1057 36.57 -11.43 9.83
N ALA A 1058 36.17 -10.18 10.03
CA ALA A 1058 37.08 -9.08 10.36
C ALA A 1058 37.54 -9.06 11.83
N GLY A 1059 37.05 -9.96 12.68
CA GLY A 1059 37.40 -10.01 14.11
C GLY A 1059 36.77 -8.88 14.94
N LEU A 1060 35.76 -8.19 14.43
CA LEU A 1060 35.11 -7.04 15.09
C LEU A 1060 33.99 -7.44 16.05
N ILE A 1061 33.42 -8.65 15.86
CA ILE A 1061 32.37 -9.22 16.72
C ILE A 1061 32.63 -10.71 16.97
N ASP A 1062 31.94 -11.28 17.95
CA ASP A 1062 32.02 -12.69 18.31
C ASP A 1062 30.66 -13.29 18.71
N ALA A 1063 30.68 -14.56 19.13
CA ALA A 1063 29.49 -15.26 19.58
C ALA A 1063 28.83 -14.61 20.82
N ALA A 1064 29.62 -14.01 21.72
CA ALA A 1064 29.09 -13.33 22.90
C ALA A 1064 28.36 -12.05 22.51
N TRP A 1065 28.90 -11.30 21.55
CA TRP A 1065 28.23 -10.13 20.96
C TRP A 1065 26.88 -10.51 20.35
N LEU A 1066 26.82 -11.59 19.57
CA LEU A 1066 25.56 -12.02 18.95
C LEU A 1066 24.55 -12.48 20.01
N ALA A 1067 24.99 -13.25 21.00
CA ALA A 1067 24.15 -13.71 22.10
C ALA A 1067 23.48 -12.53 22.83
N GLN A 1068 24.24 -11.47 23.12
CA GLN A 1068 23.71 -10.25 23.74
C GLN A 1068 22.60 -9.57 22.91
N ARG A 1069 22.66 -9.66 21.57
CA ARG A 1069 21.61 -9.05 20.71
C ARG A 1069 20.37 -9.91 20.61
N MET A 1070 20.52 -11.22 20.77
CA MET A 1070 19.39 -12.15 20.88
C MET A 1070 18.61 -11.99 22.19
N ASP A 1071 19.08 -11.17 23.15
CA ASP A 1071 18.29 -10.78 24.33
C ASP A 1071 17.17 -9.78 23.98
N THR A 1072 17.26 -9.11 22.83
CA THR A 1072 16.21 -8.21 22.34
C THR A 1072 15.18 -9.04 21.54
N PRO A 1073 13.92 -9.18 21.99
CA PRO A 1073 12.94 -10.06 21.37
C PRO A 1073 12.74 -9.82 19.86
N GLU A 1074 12.79 -8.56 19.44
CA GLU A 1074 12.63 -8.14 18.05
C GLU A 1074 13.77 -8.67 17.18
N VAL A 1075 15.02 -8.52 17.63
CA VAL A 1075 16.21 -9.02 16.92
C VAL A 1075 16.25 -10.55 16.94
N ALA A 1076 15.91 -11.15 18.08
CA ALA A 1076 15.87 -12.61 18.22
C ALA A 1076 14.86 -13.23 17.24
N TYR A 1077 13.65 -12.69 17.18
CA TYR A 1077 12.62 -13.13 16.25
C TYR A 1077 13.03 -12.87 14.80
N PHE A 1078 13.60 -11.71 14.52
CA PHE A 1078 14.08 -11.37 13.18
C PHE A 1078 15.17 -12.33 12.70
N LEU A 1079 16.14 -12.72 13.55
CA LEU A 1079 17.23 -13.61 13.16
C LEU A 1079 16.91 -15.10 13.26
N ALA A 1080 15.90 -15.51 14.03
CA ALA A 1080 15.56 -16.92 14.25
C ALA A 1080 15.45 -17.75 12.94
N PRO A 1081 14.80 -17.28 11.87
CA PRO A 1081 14.74 -18.02 10.60
C PRO A 1081 16.09 -18.20 9.89
N ALA A 1082 17.08 -17.37 10.18
CA ALA A 1082 18.43 -17.42 9.58
C ALA A 1082 19.46 -18.11 10.49
N ARG A 1083 19.03 -18.70 11.59
CA ARG A 1083 19.90 -19.38 12.56
C ARG A 1083 20.91 -20.32 11.92
N ASP A 1084 20.47 -21.20 11.02
CA ASP A 1084 21.34 -22.20 10.40
C ASP A 1084 22.43 -21.57 9.51
N GLN A 1085 22.22 -20.33 9.04
CA GLN A 1085 23.20 -19.56 8.27
C GLN A 1085 24.28 -18.95 9.19
N LEU A 1086 24.00 -18.81 10.49
CA LEU A 1086 24.88 -18.21 11.50
C LEU A 1086 25.64 -19.26 12.32
N ILE A 1087 25.02 -20.42 12.59
CA ILE A 1087 25.61 -21.47 13.43
C ILE A 1087 26.81 -22.13 12.76
N GLY A 1088 27.87 -22.36 13.55
CA GLY A 1088 29.14 -22.94 13.08
C GLY A 1088 30.03 -21.96 12.33
N LYS A 1089 29.55 -20.75 12.05
CA LYS A 1089 30.31 -19.65 11.42
C LYS A 1089 30.61 -18.50 12.39
N ILE A 1090 30.03 -18.50 13.59
CA ILE A 1090 30.17 -17.46 14.61
C ILE A 1090 30.69 -18.06 15.91
#